data_AF-A0A0F0I837-F1
#
_entry.id   AF-A0A0F0I837-F1
#
_cell.length_a   1.000
_cell.length_b   1.000
_cell.length_c   1.000
_cell.angle_alpha   90.00
_cell.angle_beta   90.00
_cell.angle_gamma   90.00
#
_symmetry.space_group_name_H-M   'P 1'
#
loop_
_entity.id
_entity.type
_entity.pdbx_description
1 polymer ?
#
loop_
_entity_poly.entity_id
_entity_poly.type
_entity_poly.pdbx_seq_one_letter_code
_entity_poly.pdbx_strand_id
1 'polypeptide(L)'
;MVCDASVASQICMSRHGFPKPIKQYGALEMYGPNIVTSEGSQWAHLRRHTATPFNERNSALVWEETVRQTNEMVQYWEDEHSRSSSASEFILTGAREDILKFTLNIICSVGYGVKLPFRPVLENSTESAVGLFKDAITPSPGYHFTFRSAMEYLNKHITSMFIANGLLPKGIPRSVLPFFKKDFDAFDDIGRYLRALVSTAETKETLSQNLIDGLIRSKQTIYKDQGLDPELTDDEILGNLFVFTIAGHETTAVSLRFALVLLALNQDAQEYLYEGIREATYDEPHNPVEWDYRRVYPKLVSPLCVMLETLRMYPPVADIPRWTGDSAVNITYQNQPYLLPPHVYVNVNASGLHYSEDYWGPDAAVFDPKRWDKQNTKSFLAKNEGGGLSGPGLEYDTIHKPVRGSYIPFSDGFRSCIGKKFAQVEFVVAMAIIFREYRVMLAKSNERETEDDRRRRAEKVLGESTAFITLSMRDEVPLLFQKRCTHSLSLNNFSPAYVTALNESINLGQPIQFDAADNKTSPTSIPRIIHRTYKTKDIPSHWKGTYESCRVLNPTYEQYFWTDESSRRFIETHFDWFLPTYDAYPYSIQRADAIRYFILWHYGGVYIDMDIACRRPLDPLLDFSAWMPKTQPYGVSNDLMASTPGHPFITKLALSLHDHDGFYLSKYITVFFTTGPMYLSSILTEWFRKVQNGPGEEITMPHSVAILPSMMYDTTAYSFFGHAPGSTWHGNDVAAVSYVYKHWREFCLGVVALGLLVLTIYILRVRRRRSKYTLILDRQDEEAGHF
;
A
#
# COMPACT_ATOMS: atom_id res chain seq x y z
N MET A 1 -5.30 -21.95 -31.00
CA MET A 1 -5.00 -21.24 -29.74
C MET A 1 -3.49 -21.16 -29.62
N VAL A 2 -2.95 -20.03 -29.17
CA VAL A 2 -1.50 -19.78 -29.04
C VAL A 2 -1.17 -19.57 -27.56
N CYS A 3 -0.36 -20.48 -27.02
CA CYS A 3 0.14 -20.45 -25.64
C CYS A 3 1.69 -20.49 -25.58
N ASP A 4 2.35 -20.17 -26.69
CA ASP A 4 3.82 -20.06 -26.77
C ASP A 4 4.22 -18.59 -26.77
N ALA A 5 5.15 -18.20 -25.90
CA ALA A 5 5.52 -16.80 -25.69
C ALA A 5 6.18 -16.18 -26.94
N SER A 6 7.02 -16.94 -27.65
CA SER A 6 7.67 -16.47 -28.88
C SER A 6 6.64 -16.23 -29.98
N VAL A 7 5.72 -17.17 -30.19
CA VAL A 7 4.65 -17.02 -31.19
C VAL A 7 3.68 -15.90 -30.81
N ALA A 8 3.30 -15.79 -29.53
CA ALA A 8 2.47 -14.70 -29.02
C ALA A 8 3.12 -13.32 -29.28
N SER A 9 4.43 -13.21 -29.04
CA SER A 9 5.19 -11.99 -29.33
C SER A 9 5.20 -11.66 -30.82
N GLN A 10 5.46 -12.65 -31.69
CA GLN A 10 5.40 -12.47 -33.15
C GLN A 10 4.03 -11.95 -33.61
N ILE A 11 2.95 -12.52 -33.07
CA ILE A 11 1.58 -12.10 -33.39
C ILE A 11 1.30 -10.67 -32.95
N CYS A 12 1.66 -10.29 -31.71
CA CYS A 12 1.42 -8.94 -31.20
C CYS A 12 2.27 -7.87 -31.91
N MET A 13 3.45 -8.24 -32.43
CA MET A 13 4.34 -7.31 -33.15
C MET A 13 4.07 -7.23 -34.65
N SER A 14 3.36 -8.19 -35.25
CA SER A 14 3.06 -8.18 -36.69
C SER A 14 1.71 -7.50 -36.98
N ARG A 15 1.73 -6.16 -37.04
CA ARG A 15 0.54 -5.33 -37.25
C ARG A 15 -0.26 -5.71 -38.51
N HIS A 16 0.42 -5.97 -39.63
CA HIS A 16 -0.23 -6.25 -40.91
C HIS A 16 -0.51 -7.74 -41.13
N GLY A 17 0.28 -8.63 -40.50
CA GLY A 17 0.07 -10.07 -40.61
C GLY A 17 -1.09 -10.56 -39.74
N PHE A 18 -1.27 -9.97 -38.56
CA PHE A 18 -2.34 -10.35 -37.64
C PHE A 18 -3.25 -9.17 -37.30
N PRO A 19 -4.09 -8.69 -38.24
CA PRO A 19 -5.11 -7.71 -37.93
C PRO A 19 -6.08 -8.22 -36.86
N LYS A 20 -6.78 -7.28 -36.22
CA LYS A 20 -7.89 -7.58 -35.31
C LYS A 20 -9.13 -7.94 -36.12
N PRO A 21 -9.89 -8.99 -35.75
CA PRO A 21 -11.14 -9.32 -36.42
C PRO A 21 -12.26 -8.37 -35.96
N ILE A 22 -12.25 -7.12 -36.45
CA ILE A 22 -13.14 -6.03 -36.00
C ILE A 22 -14.64 -6.37 -36.03
N LYS A 23 -15.07 -7.26 -36.93
CA LYS A 23 -16.45 -7.73 -37.02
C LYS A 23 -16.95 -8.37 -35.72
N GLN A 24 -16.06 -8.99 -34.93
CA GLN A 24 -16.39 -9.57 -33.62
C GLN A 24 -16.69 -8.52 -32.55
N TYR A 25 -16.30 -7.26 -32.79
CA TYR A 25 -16.42 -6.16 -31.84
C TYR A 25 -17.53 -5.17 -32.22
N GLY A 26 -18.34 -5.45 -33.26
CA GLY A 26 -19.36 -4.52 -33.76
C GLY A 26 -20.39 -4.08 -32.71
N ALA A 27 -20.65 -4.91 -31.69
CA ALA A 27 -21.51 -4.54 -30.57
C ALA A 27 -20.98 -3.33 -29.76
N LEU A 28 -19.68 -3.02 -29.84
CA LEU A 28 -19.06 -1.87 -29.17
C LEU A 28 -19.16 -0.57 -30.00
N GLU A 29 -19.70 -0.59 -31.22
CA GLU A 29 -19.89 0.61 -32.07
C GLU A 29 -21.22 1.33 -31.82
N MET A 30 -21.81 1.15 -30.63
CA MET A 30 -23.13 1.68 -30.25
C MET A 30 -23.33 3.18 -30.55
N TYR A 31 -22.29 3.99 -30.34
CA TYR A 31 -22.32 5.45 -30.55
C TYR A 31 -21.31 5.93 -31.59
N GLY A 32 -20.73 5.02 -32.38
CA GLY A 32 -19.74 5.35 -33.41
C GLY A 32 -18.49 4.46 -33.37
N PRO A 33 -17.64 4.57 -34.40
CA PRO A 33 -16.37 3.83 -34.47
C PRO A 33 -15.43 4.26 -33.35
N ASN A 34 -14.63 3.31 -32.84
CA ASN A 34 -13.72 3.58 -31.74
C ASN A 34 -12.40 2.80 -31.88
N ILE A 35 -11.46 3.06 -30.97
CA ILE A 35 -10.13 2.45 -30.99
C ILE A 35 -10.15 0.90 -30.95
N VAL A 36 -11.19 0.30 -30.36
CA VAL A 36 -11.33 -1.15 -30.23
C VAL A 36 -11.87 -1.77 -31.52
N THR A 37 -12.73 -1.07 -32.25
CA THR A 37 -13.47 -1.59 -33.41
C THR A 37 -12.85 -1.20 -34.75
N SER A 38 -11.73 -0.49 -34.74
CA SER A 38 -11.02 0.00 -35.93
C SER A 38 -9.75 -0.79 -36.28
N GLU A 39 -9.38 -0.78 -37.55
CA GLU A 39 -8.17 -1.39 -38.11
C GLU A 39 -7.48 -0.46 -39.12
N GLY A 40 -6.22 -0.74 -39.47
CA GLY A 40 -5.52 -0.03 -40.54
C GLY A 40 -5.23 1.45 -40.23
N SER A 41 -5.56 2.33 -41.18
CA SER A 41 -5.36 3.78 -41.07
C SER A 41 -6.28 4.43 -40.05
N GLN A 42 -7.56 4.03 -40.01
CA GLN A 42 -8.54 4.54 -39.05
C GLN A 42 -8.09 4.26 -37.61
N TRP A 43 -7.62 3.05 -37.32
CA TRP A 43 -7.06 2.77 -36.00
C TRP A 43 -5.84 3.63 -35.67
N ALA A 44 -4.95 3.86 -36.65
CA ALA A 44 -3.76 4.70 -36.44
C ALA A 44 -4.15 6.14 -36.06
N HIS A 45 -5.15 6.68 -36.78
CA HIS A 45 -5.75 7.97 -36.52
C HIS A 45 -6.35 8.01 -35.10
N LEU A 46 -7.30 7.11 -34.79
CA LEU A 46 -7.92 7.06 -33.47
C LEU A 46 -6.90 6.87 -32.34
N ARG A 47 -5.91 5.99 -32.49
CA ARG A 47 -4.85 5.74 -31.48
C ARG A 47 -4.05 7.00 -31.17
N ARG A 48 -3.73 7.82 -32.18
CA ARG A 48 -2.97 9.06 -32.02
C ARG A 48 -3.72 10.06 -31.12
N HIS A 49 -5.01 10.26 -31.37
CA HIS A 49 -5.82 11.19 -30.60
C HIS A 49 -6.18 10.66 -29.22
N THR A 50 -6.57 9.39 -29.13
CA THR A 50 -7.07 8.77 -27.89
C THR A 50 -5.99 8.40 -26.88
N ALA A 51 -4.74 8.23 -27.31
CA ALA A 51 -3.63 7.93 -26.39
C ALA A 51 -3.13 9.17 -25.65
N THR A 52 -3.22 10.35 -26.28
CA THR A 52 -2.66 11.61 -25.77
C THR A 52 -3.17 12.00 -24.37
N PRO A 53 -4.47 11.82 -24.04
CA PRO A 53 -4.99 12.12 -22.70
C PRO A 53 -4.45 11.19 -21.60
N PHE A 54 -3.96 10.00 -21.93
CA PHE A 54 -3.39 9.05 -20.97
C PHE A 54 -1.92 9.40 -20.68
N ASN A 55 -1.70 10.30 -19.72
CA ASN A 55 -0.38 10.78 -19.34
C ASN A 55 -0.24 10.95 -17.81
N GLU A 56 0.93 11.40 -17.32
CA GLU A 56 1.19 11.55 -15.88
C GLU A 56 0.29 12.57 -15.18
N ARG A 57 -0.22 13.60 -15.88
CA ARG A 57 -1.17 14.55 -15.29
C ARG A 57 -2.54 13.93 -15.12
N ASN A 58 -2.99 13.15 -16.09
CA ASN A 58 -4.21 12.34 -15.95
C ASN A 58 -4.04 11.30 -14.84
N SER A 59 -2.89 10.66 -14.74
CA SER A 59 -2.58 9.68 -13.68
C SER A 59 -2.63 10.30 -12.27
N ALA A 60 -2.24 11.57 -12.11
CA ALA A 60 -2.42 12.29 -10.85
C ALA A 60 -3.90 12.49 -10.50
N LEU A 61 -4.77 12.77 -11.49
CA LEU A 61 -6.23 12.83 -11.25
C LEU A 61 -6.80 11.45 -10.86
N VAL A 62 -6.31 10.37 -11.46
CA VAL A 62 -6.66 8.99 -11.07
C VAL A 62 -6.30 8.78 -9.60
N TRP A 63 -5.08 9.13 -9.21
CA TRP A 63 -4.62 8.99 -7.83
C TRP A 63 -5.54 9.74 -6.86
N GLU A 64 -5.77 11.04 -7.08
CA GLU A 64 -6.59 11.88 -6.20
C GLU A 64 -8.01 11.32 -6.04
N GLU A 65 -8.66 10.97 -7.15
CA GLU A 65 -10.02 10.46 -7.13
C GLU A 65 -10.10 9.06 -6.52
N THR A 66 -9.12 8.20 -6.77
CA THR A 66 -9.07 6.85 -6.19
C THR A 66 -8.89 6.93 -4.69
N VAL A 67 -8.01 7.80 -4.19
CA VAL A 67 -7.83 8.03 -2.74
C VAL A 67 -9.17 8.45 -2.12
N ARG A 68 -9.86 9.42 -2.72
CA ARG A 68 -11.17 9.88 -2.25
C ARG A 68 -12.20 8.76 -2.20
N GLN A 69 -12.41 8.08 -3.33
CA GLN A 69 -13.41 7.01 -3.43
C GLN A 69 -13.09 5.82 -2.53
N THR A 70 -11.81 5.52 -2.30
CA THR A 70 -11.42 4.39 -1.43
C THR A 70 -11.78 4.70 0.02
N ASN A 71 -11.49 5.92 0.49
CA ASN A 71 -11.87 6.34 1.85
C ASN A 71 -13.39 6.34 2.03
N GLU A 72 -14.14 6.90 1.07
CA GLU A 72 -15.61 6.91 1.14
C GLU A 72 -16.23 5.49 1.09
N MET A 73 -15.65 4.58 0.29
CA MET A 73 -16.09 3.19 0.19
C MET A 73 -15.79 2.41 1.48
N VAL A 74 -14.58 2.53 2.04
CA VAL A 74 -14.23 1.89 3.31
C VAL A 74 -15.10 2.41 4.44
N GLN A 75 -15.33 3.73 4.51
CA GLN A 75 -16.24 4.31 5.50
C GLN A 75 -17.68 3.82 5.32
N TYR A 76 -18.16 3.66 4.08
CA TYR A 76 -19.44 3.02 3.80
C TYR A 76 -19.51 1.59 4.34
N TRP A 77 -18.48 0.79 4.09
CA TRP A 77 -18.42 -0.57 4.61
C TRP A 77 -18.40 -0.62 6.14
N GLU A 78 -17.65 0.26 6.79
CA GLU A 78 -17.63 0.35 8.25
C GLU A 78 -19.01 0.68 8.81
N ASP A 79 -19.68 1.73 8.32
CA ASP A 79 -20.97 2.16 8.86
C ASP A 79 -22.08 1.11 8.65
N GLU A 80 -22.11 0.44 7.49
CA GLU A 80 -23.18 -0.49 7.13
C GLU A 80 -22.97 -1.92 7.67
N HIS A 81 -21.72 -2.33 7.89
CA HIS A 81 -21.38 -3.74 8.18
C HIS A 81 -20.68 -3.98 9.51
N SER A 82 -20.42 -2.94 10.32
CA SER A 82 -19.83 -3.10 11.66
C SER A 82 -20.75 -3.92 12.57
N ARG A 83 -20.19 -4.97 13.20
CA ARG A 83 -20.95 -5.88 14.09
C ARG A 83 -21.04 -5.40 15.54
N SER A 84 -20.23 -4.41 15.92
CA SER A 84 -20.00 -4.04 17.32
C SER A 84 -19.92 -2.51 17.49
N SER A 85 -20.22 -2.02 18.69
CA SER A 85 -20.06 -0.60 19.06
C SER A 85 -18.62 -0.10 19.01
N SER A 86 -17.63 -1.01 19.02
CA SER A 86 -16.23 -0.73 18.67
C SER A 86 -15.99 -1.10 17.21
N ALA A 87 -15.69 -0.11 16.38
CA ALA A 87 -15.48 -0.21 14.93
C ALA A 87 -14.18 -0.95 14.52
N SER A 88 -13.90 -2.13 15.08
CA SER A 88 -12.67 -2.90 14.86
C SER A 88 -12.79 -3.99 13.79
N GLU A 89 -13.99 -4.46 13.46
CA GLU A 89 -14.22 -5.46 12.41
C GLU A 89 -15.59 -5.36 11.73
N PHE A 90 -15.63 -5.77 10.45
CA PHE A 90 -16.87 -5.91 9.67
C PHE A 90 -16.78 -7.05 8.66
N ILE A 91 -17.93 -7.59 8.23
CA ILE A 91 -18.01 -8.65 7.22
C ILE A 91 -18.67 -8.09 5.96
N LEU A 92 -17.96 -8.16 4.84
CA LEU A 92 -18.54 -7.94 3.51
C LEU A 92 -19.04 -9.27 2.97
N THR A 93 -20.36 -9.40 2.84
CA THR A 93 -20.98 -10.60 2.26
C THR A 93 -20.86 -10.64 0.74
N GLY A 94 -20.71 -9.48 0.09
CA GLY A 94 -20.39 -9.33 -1.32
C GLY A 94 -19.84 -7.93 -1.59
N ALA A 95 -18.81 -7.85 -2.44
CA ALA A 95 -18.11 -6.59 -2.74
C ALA A 95 -18.28 -6.15 -4.19
N ARG A 96 -18.97 -6.95 -5.02
CA ARG A 96 -19.10 -6.71 -6.46
C ARG A 96 -19.70 -5.36 -6.81
N GLU A 97 -20.88 -5.07 -6.30
CA GLU A 97 -21.63 -3.87 -6.65
C GLU A 97 -20.87 -2.61 -6.21
N ASP A 98 -20.31 -2.64 -5.00
CA ASP A 98 -19.54 -1.54 -4.43
C ASP A 98 -18.25 -1.28 -5.20
N ILE A 99 -17.49 -2.32 -5.55
CA ILE A 99 -16.24 -2.17 -6.31
C ILE A 99 -16.52 -1.74 -7.76
N LEU A 100 -17.60 -2.24 -8.39
CA LEU A 100 -18.02 -1.76 -9.70
C LEU A 100 -18.39 -0.29 -9.66
N LYS A 101 -19.15 0.13 -8.65
CA LYS A 101 -19.51 1.53 -8.43
C LYS A 101 -18.29 2.41 -8.15
N PHE A 102 -17.36 1.93 -7.33
CA PHE A 102 -16.08 2.58 -7.03
C PHE A 102 -15.30 2.92 -8.30
N THR A 103 -15.02 1.92 -9.13
CA THR A 103 -14.29 2.12 -10.39
C THR A 103 -15.08 2.95 -11.40
N LEU A 104 -16.42 2.80 -11.45
CA LEU A 104 -17.31 3.59 -12.31
C LEU A 104 -17.28 5.08 -11.93
N ASN A 105 -17.30 5.40 -10.64
CA ASN A 105 -17.18 6.79 -10.18
C ASN A 105 -15.82 7.39 -10.57
N ILE A 106 -14.73 6.61 -10.48
CA ILE A 106 -13.38 7.06 -10.87
C ILE A 106 -13.33 7.38 -12.36
N ILE A 107 -13.81 6.49 -13.24
CA ILE A 107 -13.83 6.78 -14.68
C ILE A 107 -14.79 7.91 -15.05
N CYS A 108 -15.91 8.09 -14.33
CA CYS A 108 -16.79 9.24 -14.55
C CYS A 108 -16.08 10.56 -14.20
N SER A 109 -15.34 10.59 -13.10
CA SER A 109 -14.59 11.77 -12.65
C SER A 109 -13.40 12.07 -13.56
N VAL A 110 -12.53 11.09 -13.79
CA VAL A 110 -11.27 11.27 -14.52
C VAL A 110 -11.46 11.20 -16.04
N GLY A 111 -12.50 10.50 -16.50
CA GLY A 111 -12.90 10.45 -17.90
C GLY A 111 -13.67 11.68 -18.32
N TYR A 112 -14.69 12.08 -17.55
CA TYR A 112 -15.69 13.07 -17.97
C TYR A 112 -15.71 14.36 -17.14
N GLY A 113 -14.95 14.42 -16.04
CA GLY A 113 -15.04 15.53 -15.09
C GLY A 113 -16.29 15.46 -14.20
N VAL A 114 -17.00 14.34 -14.17
CA VAL A 114 -18.23 14.16 -13.40
C VAL A 114 -17.91 13.49 -12.06
N LYS A 115 -17.83 14.30 -11.00
CA LYS A 115 -17.55 13.81 -9.64
C LYS A 115 -18.84 13.32 -8.99
N LEU A 116 -18.88 12.03 -8.68
CA LEU A 116 -19.97 11.39 -7.97
C LEU A 116 -19.51 11.00 -6.55
N PRO A 117 -20.33 11.18 -5.51
CA PRO A 117 -20.02 10.63 -4.19
C PRO A 117 -20.16 9.11 -4.21
N PHE A 118 -19.45 8.41 -3.32
CA PHE A 118 -19.67 6.99 -3.12
C PHE A 118 -21.04 6.74 -2.49
N ARG A 119 -21.41 7.44 -1.40
CA ARG A 119 -22.77 7.38 -0.86
C ARG A 119 -23.73 8.24 -1.69
N PRO A 120 -24.80 7.67 -2.27
CA PRO A 120 -25.77 8.45 -3.01
C PRO A 120 -26.51 9.43 -2.09
N VAL A 121 -26.95 10.56 -2.65
CA VAL A 121 -27.80 11.53 -1.95
C VAL A 121 -29.14 10.88 -1.56
N LEU A 122 -29.49 10.93 -0.26
CA LEU A 122 -30.73 10.35 0.30
C LEU A 122 -31.96 11.27 0.12
N GLU A 123 -33.15 10.67 0.07
CA GLU A 123 -34.48 11.34 -0.11
C GLU A 123 -34.75 12.55 0.79
N ASN A 124 -34.07 12.67 1.94
CA ASN A 124 -34.33 13.71 2.93
C ASN A 124 -33.38 14.92 2.86
N SER A 125 -32.41 14.94 1.94
CA SER A 125 -31.65 16.17 1.71
C SER A 125 -32.52 17.15 0.94
N THR A 126 -32.83 18.30 1.54
CA THR A 126 -33.59 19.39 0.92
C THR A 126 -32.89 20.01 -0.30
N GLU A 127 -31.66 19.60 -0.58
CA GLU A 127 -30.89 19.95 -1.77
C GLU A 127 -30.92 18.81 -2.81
N SER A 128 -32.05 18.64 -3.51
CA SER A 128 -32.01 17.90 -4.78
C SER A 128 -31.09 18.68 -5.73
N ALA A 129 -29.92 18.14 -6.00
CA ALA A 129 -28.88 18.86 -6.72
C ALA A 129 -29.33 19.16 -8.16
N VAL A 130 -29.63 20.43 -8.44
CA VAL A 130 -29.97 20.89 -9.80
C VAL A 130 -28.72 20.84 -10.67
N GLY A 131 -28.71 19.96 -11.67
CA GLY A 131 -27.65 19.86 -12.67
C GLY A 131 -27.60 18.48 -13.35
N LEU A 132 -27.35 18.46 -14.65
CA LEU A 132 -27.39 17.24 -15.49
C LEU A 132 -26.45 16.13 -15.02
N PHE A 133 -25.32 16.51 -14.41
CA PHE A 133 -24.25 15.61 -13.96
C PHE A 133 -24.02 15.65 -12.44
N LYS A 134 -24.97 16.20 -11.68
CA LYS A 134 -24.93 16.11 -10.22
C LYS A 134 -25.64 14.85 -9.75
N ASP A 135 -25.26 14.36 -8.58
CA ASP A 135 -25.97 13.24 -7.97
C ASP A 135 -27.37 13.69 -7.56
N ALA A 136 -28.38 13.04 -8.13
CA ALA A 136 -29.77 13.41 -7.99
C ALA A 136 -30.64 12.15 -7.92
N ILE A 137 -31.77 12.28 -7.23
CA ILE A 137 -32.72 11.17 -7.00
C ILE A 137 -33.64 11.00 -8.21
N THR A 138 -33.99 12.11 -8.87
CA THR A 138 -34.88 12.13 -10.02
C THR A 138 -34.15 12.55 -11.30
N PRO A 139 -34.50 11.97 -12.46
CA PRO A 139 -33.94 12.37 -13.75
C PRO A 139 -34.18 13.85 -14.06
N SER A 140 -33.27 14.47 -14.79
CA SER A 140 -33.48 15.81 -15.35
C SER A 140 -34.61 15.79 -16.39
N PRO A 141 -35.35 16.90 -16.59
CA PRO A 141 -36.41 16.96 -17.60
C PRO A 141 -35.94 16.49 -18.98
N GLY A 142 -36.67 15.56 -19.58
CA GLY A 142 -36.33 14.96 -20.87
C GLY A 142 -35.39 13.76 -20.81
N TYR A 143 -35.02 13.30 -19.61
CA TYR A 143 -34.30 12.04 -19.37
C TYR A 143 -35.19 11.07 -18.58
N HIS A 144 -34.97 9.78 -18.79
CA HIS A 144 -35.63 8.68 -18.10
C HIS A 144 -34.82 8.20 -16.88
N PHE A 145 -33.50 8.36 -16.92
CA PHE A 145 -32.54 8.02 -15.88
C PHE A 145 -31.75 9.26 -15.45
N THR A 146 -31.25 9.25 -14.22
CA THR A 146 -30.17 10.16 -13.81
C THR A 146 -28.86 9.70 -14.45
N PHE A 147 -27.84 10.57 -14.55
CA PHE A 147 -26.55 10.17 -15.12
C PHE A 147 -25.96 8.93 -14.42
N ARG A 148 -25.99 8.93 -13.07
CA ARG A 148 -25.55 7.80 -12.25
C ARG A 148 -26.32 6.53 -12.61
N SER A 149 -27.65 6.57 -12.53
CA SER A 149 -28.48 5.38 -12.76
C SER A 149 -28.40 4.88 -14.20
N ALA A 150 -28.19 5.75 -15.19
CA ALA A 150 -27.94 5.37 -16.57
C ALA A 150 -26.62 4.59 -16.73
N MET A 151 -25.54 5.07 -16.09
CA MET A 151 -24.24 4.39 -16.13
C MET A 151 -24.24 3.07 -15.33
N GLU A 152 -24.93 3.02 -14.19
CA GLU A 152 -25.14 1.79 -13.43
C GLU A 152 -26.00 0.78 -14.20
N TYR A 153 -27.04 1.25 -14.91
CA TYR A 153 -27.87 0.41 -15.76
C TYR A 153 -27.06 -0.17 -16.91
N LEU A 154 -26.24 0.65 -17.59
CA LEU A 154 -25.33 0.19 -18.64
C LEU A 154 -24.48 -0.99 -18.16
N ASN A 155 -23.89 -0.89 -16.97
CA ASN A 155 -23.04 -1.95 -16.42
C ASN A 155 -23.82 -3.26 -16.18
N LYS A 156 -25.01 -3.18 -15.57
CA LYS A 156 -25.83 -4.37 -15.26
C LYS A 156 -26.49 -5.01 -16.48
N HIS A 157 -26.77 -4.21 -17.51
CA HIS A 157 -27.61 -4.58 -18.64
C HIS A 157 -26.90 -4.45 -20.00
N ILE A 158 -25.56 -4.38 -20.01
CA ILE A 158 -24.77 -4.20 -21.24
C ILE A 158 -25.14 -5.22 -22.34
N THR A 159 -25.34 -6.49 -21.97
CA THR A 159 -25.70 -7.55 -22.91
C THR A 159 -27.09 -7.35 -23.51
N SER A 160 -28.10 -7.02 -22.71
CA SER A 160 -29.44 -6.77 -23.22
C SER A 160 -29.49 -5.50 -24.05
N MET A 161 -28.73 -4.48 -23.68
CA MET A 161 -28.57 -3.25 -24.46
C MET A 161 -27.90 -3.50 -25.82
N PHE A 162 -26.86 -4.34 -25.89
CA PHE A 162 -26.24 -4.75 -27.15
C PHE A 162 -27.20 -5.51 -28.05
N ILE A 163 -28.01 -6.41 -27.49
CA ILE A 163 -29.03 -7.12 -28.25
C ILE A 163 -30.07 -6.12 -28.79
N ALA A 164 -30.61 -5.29 -27.90
CA ALA A 164 -31.66 -4.32 -28.21
C ALA A 164 -31.24 -3.31 -29.29
N ASN A 165 -30.04 -2.75 -29.18
CA ASN A 165 -29.61 -1.61 -30.01
C ASN A 165 -28.62 -1.97 -31.12
N GLY A 166 -27.95 -3.13 -31.03
CA GLY A 166 -26.93 -3.56 -32.00
C GLY A 166 -27.36 -4.70 -32.91
N LEU A 167 -27.95 -5.77 -32.36
CA LEU A 167 -28.23 -7.01 -33.09
C LEU A 167 -29.60 -7.05 -33.78
N LEU A 168 -30.58 -6.29 -33.28
CA LEU A 168 -31.91 -6.28 -33.85
C LEU A 168 -31.95 -5.55 -35.21
N PRO A 169 -32.74 -6.04 -36.20
CA PRO A 169 -32.92 -5.35 -37.47
C PRO A 169 -33.49 -3.93 -37.28
N LYS A 170 -32.78 -2.92 -37.80
CA LYS A 170 -33.15 -1.49 -37.68
C LYS A 170 -34.55 -1.13 -38.23
N GLY A 171 -35.16 -2.02 -39.01
CA GLY A 171 -36.51 -1.86 -39.56
C GLY A 171 -37.65 -2.22 -38.59
N ILE A 172 -37.37 -2.84 -37.44
CA ILE A 172 -38.38 -3.18 -36.44
C ILE A 172 -38.64 -1.96 -35.54
N PRO A 173 -39.88 -1.43 -35.45
CA PRO A 173 -40.16 -0.30 -34.57
C PRO A 173 -39.93 -0.66 -33.09
N ARG A 174 -39.21 0.18 -32.34
CA ARG A 174 -38.97 -0.03 -30.90
C ARG A 174 -40.26 -0.22 -30.09
N SER A 175 -41.38 0.36 -30.55
CA SER A 175 -42.70 0.25 -29.92
C SER A 175 -43.27 -1.17 -29.88
N VAL A 176 -42.86 -2.06 -30.77
CA VAL A 176 -43.34 -3.47 -30.79
C VAL A 176 -42.51 -4.39 -29.88
N LEU A 177 -41.45 -3.88 -29.25
CA LEU A 177 -40.56 -4.63 -28.35
C LEU A 177 -40.60 -4.04 -26.92
N PRO A 178 -41.76 -4.10 -26.23
CA PRO A 178 -41.94 -3.43 -24.94
C PRO A 178 -40.99 -3.95 -23.85
N PHE A 179 -40.47 -5.17 -24.00
CA PHE A 179 -39.52 -5.77 -23.06
C PHE A 179 -38.13 -5.12 -23.10
N PHE A 180 -37.73 -4.48 -24.21
CA PHE A 180 -36.48 -3.71 -24.32
C PHE A 180 -36.66 -2.22 -24.04
N LYS A 181 -37.83 -1.78 -23.58
CA LYS A 181 -38.12 -0.35 -23.39
C LYS A 181 -37.05 0.34 -22.54
N LYS A 182 -36.69 -0.25 -21.39
CA LYS A 182 -35.65 0.32 -20.51
C LYS A 182 -34.26 0.33 -21.16
N ASP A 183 -33.91 -0.69 -21.94
CA ASP A 183 -32.65 -0.73 -22.69
C ASP A 183 -32.59 0.37 -23.77
N PHE A 184 -33.72 0.67 -24.43
CA PHE A 184 -33.83 1.78 -25.38
C PHE A 184 -33.74 3.14 -24.67
N ASP A 185 -34.49 3.32 -23.59
CA ASP A 185 -34.50 4.56 -22.80
C ASP A 185 -33.10 4.86 -22.24
N ALA A 186 -32.42 3.85 -21.67
CA ALA A 186 -31.05 3.99 -21.17
C ALA A 186 -30.05 4.28 -22.29
N PHE A 187 -30.16 3.61 -23.45
CA PHE A 187 -29.31 3.87 -24.61
C PHE A 187 -29.46 5.32 -25.10
N ASP A 188 -30.70 5.81 -25.21
CA ASP A 188 -30.97 7.17 -25.67
C ASP A 188 -30.45 8.21 -24.67
N ASP A 189 -30.67 7.99 -23.36
CA ASP A 189 -30.19 8.87 -22.29
C ASP A 189 -28.66 8.92 -22.23
N ILE A 190 -27.96 7.77 -22.28
CA ILE A 190 -26.49 7.74 -22.31
C ILE A 190 -25.96 8.50 -23.53
N GLY A 191 -26.55 8.31 -24.71
CA GLY A 191 -26.16 9.05 -25.90
C GLY A 191 -26.36 10.57 -25.74
N ARG A 192 -27.44 10.99 -25.08
CA ARG A 192 -27.68 12.41 -24.75
C ARG A 192 -26.68 12.93 -23.73
N TYR A 193 -26.37 12.17 -22.69
CA TYR A 193 -25.36 12.53 -21.69
C TYR A 193 -23.96 12.67 -22.31
N LEU A 194 -23.54 11.72 -23.14
CA LEU A 194 -22.24 11.78 -23.84
C LEU A 194 -22.15 13.02 -24.74
N ARG A 195 -23.21 13.33 -25.51
CA ARG A 195 -23.26 14.58 -26.31
C ARG A 195 -23.22 15.84 -25.46
N ALA A 196 -23.93 15.86 -24.34
CA ALA A 196 -23.91 16.98 -23.42
C ALA A 196 -22.51 17.17 -22.79
N LEU A 197 -21.80 16.10 -22.48
CA LEU A 197 -20.41 16.16 -22.01
C LEU A 197 -19.48 16.76 -23.08
N VAL A 198 -19.61 16.33 -24.34
CA VAL A 198 -18.83 16.87 -25.47
C VAL A 198 -19.09 18.36 -25.65
N SER A 199 -20.35 18.76 -25.74
CA SER A 199 -20.74 20.17 -25.89
C SER A 199 -20.26 21.03 -24.70
N THR A 200 -20.32 20.49 -23.48
CA THR A 200 -19.78 21.19 -22.30
C THR A 200 -18.27 21.34 -22.39
N ALA A 201 -17.53 20.32 -22.85
CA ALA A 201 -16.08 20.39 -23.00
C ALA A 201 -15.65 21.37 -24.09
N GLU A 202 -16.36 21.44 -25.22
CA GLU A 202 -16.08 22.36 -26.32
C GLU A 202 -16.27 23.84 -25.95
N THR A 203 -17.13 24.14 -24.98
CA THR A 203 -17.42 25.51 -24.53
C THR A 203 -16.55 25.99 -23.37
N LYS A 204 -15.72 25.12 -22.78
CA LYS A 204 -14.80 25.51 -21.68
C LYS A 204 -13.71 26.44 -22.18
N GLU A 205 -13.52 27.57 -21.48
CA GLU A 205 -12.37 28.46 -21.70
C GLU A 205 -11.03 27.77 -21.39
N THR A 206 -10.99 26.92 -20.36
CA THR A 206 -9.80 26.16 -19.96
C THR A 206 -10.10 24.68 -19.83
N LEU A 207 -9.47 23.88 -20.70
CA LEU A 207 -9.56 22.42 -20.70
C LEU A 207 -8.71 21.81 -19.57
N SER A 208 -9.31 20.89 -18.80
CA SER A 208 -8.63 20.15 -17.72
C SER A 208 -7.76 19.00 -18.27
N GLN A 209 -7.33 18.09 -17.39
CA GLN A 209 -6.51 16.91 -17.73
C GLN A 209 -7.34 15.60 -17.78
N ASN A 210 -8.68 15.70 -17.75
CA ASN A 210 -9.56 14.55 -17.92
C ASN A 210 -9.57 14.05 -19.39
N LEU A 211 -10.11 12.85 -19.62
CA LEU A 211 -10.02 12.22 -20.95
C LEU A 211 -10.79 12.98 -22.02
N ILE A 212 -12.00 13.45 -21.74
CA ILE A 212 -12.82 14.19 -22.70
C ILE A 212 -12.17 15.52 -23.09
N ASP A 213 -11.71 16.31 -22.13
CA ASP A 213 -11.02 17.57 -22.39
C ASP A 213 -9.71 17.33 -23.16
N GLY A 214 -9.05 16.19 -22.94
CA GLY A 214 -7.91 15.74 -23.72
C GLY A 214 -8.25 15.42 -25.18
N LEU A 215 -9.37 14.76 -25.45
CA LEU A 215 -9.85 14.49 -26.82
C LEU A 215 -10.20 15.79 -27.55
N ILE A 216 -10.93 16.71 -26.89
CA ILE A 216 -11.25 18.03 -27.45
C ILE A 216 -9.99 18.85 -27.70
N ARG A 217 -8.99 18.79 -26.81
CA ARG A 217 -7.70 19.43 -27.03
C ARG A 217 -6.98 18.84 -28.24
N SER A 218 -7.01 17.51 -28.39
CA SER A 218 -6.40 16.82 -29.53
C SER A 218 -7.08 17.20 -30.85
N LYS A 219 -8.42 17.29 -30.83
CA LYS A 219 -9.27 17.83 -31.90
C LYS A 219 -8.82 19.25 -32.30
N GLN A 220 -8.60 20.15 -31.34
CA GLN A 220 -8.20 21.55 -31.58
C GLN A 220 -6.72 21.79 -31.95
N THR A 221 -5.78 21.00 -31.43
CA THR A 221 -4.33 21.28 -31.53
C THR A 221 -3.75 20.87 -32.89
N ILE A 222 -4.21 19.76 -33.46
CA ILE A 222 -3.68 19.22 -34.72
C ILE A 222 -4.03 20.10 -35.93
N TYR A 223 -5.00 21.00 -35.79
CA TYR A 223 -5.29 22.05 -36.78
C TYR A 223 -4.16 23.05 -37.03
N LYS A 224 -3.21 23.21 -36.11
CA LYS A 224 -2.15 24.22 -36.24
C LYS A 224 -0.88 23.73 -36.93
N ASP A 225 -0.64 22.42 -36.95
CA ASP A 225 0.55 21.82 -37.56
C ASP A 225 0.16 20.77 -38.61
N GLN A 226 0.36 21.13 -39.89
CA GLN A 226 0.63 20.24 -41.03
C GLN A 226 -0.50 19.58 -41.85
N GLY A 227 -1.79 19.92 -41.71
CA GLY A 227 -2.81 19.72 -42.78
C GLY A 227 -2.96 18.32 -43.42
N LEU A 228 -2.47 17.25 -42.79
CA LEU A 228 -2.35 15.90 -43.36
C LEU A 228 -3.11 14.81 -42.60
N ASP A 229 -3.63 15.11 -41.40
CA ASP A 229 -4.38 14.15 -40.57
C ASP A 229 -5.80 14.68 -40.35
N PRO A 230 -6.86 13.93 -40.70
CA PRO A 230 -8.23 14.37 -40.47
C PRO A 230 -8.49 14.60 -38.98
N GLU A 231 -9.42 15.49 -38.65
CA GLU A 231 -9.90 15.71 -37.28
C GLU A 231 -10.74 14.52 -36.80
N LEU A 232 -10.78 14.28 -35.48
CA LEU A 232 -11.77 13.38 -34.89
C LEU A 232 -13.19 13.87 -35.17
N THR A 233 -14.02 13.01 -35.75
CA THR A 233 -15.45 13.24 -35.90
C THR A 233 -16.18 13.15 -34.56
N ASP A 234 -17.36 13.75 -34.46
CA ASP A 234 -18.17 13.68 -33.23
C ASP A 234 -18.56 12.24 -32.89
N ASP A 235 -18.86 11.41 -33.88
CA ASP A 235 -19.14 9.98 -33.70
C ASP A 235 -17.91 9.20 -33.18
N GLU A 236 -16.70 9.55 -33.63
CA GLU A 236 -15.47 8.97 -33.09
C GLU A 236 -15.22 9.39 -31.65
N ILE A 237 -15.54 10.63 -31.28
CA ILE A 237 -15.44 11.09 -29.88
C ILE A 237 -16.46 10.33 -29.03
N LEU A 238 -17.72 10.28 -29.43
CA LEU A 238 -18.78 9.56 -28.70
C LEU A 238 -18.48 8.07 -28.57
N GLY A 239 -18.04 7.42 -29.65
CA GLY A 239 -17.65 6.02 -29.66
C GLY A 239 -16.48 5.73 -28.70
N ASN A 240 -15.46 6.59 -28.66
CA ASN A 240 -14.33 6.41 -27.74
C ASN A 240 -14.68 6.74 -26.28
N LEU A 241 -15.50 7.75 -26.00
CA LEU A 241 -16.00 7.99 -24.65
C LEU A 241 -16.77 6.76 -24.15
N PHE A 242 -17.69 6.23 -24.94
CA PHE A 242 -18.44 5.02 -24.58
C PHE A 242 -17.52 3.83 -24.26
N VAL A 243 -16.54 3.54 -25.13
CA VAL A 243 -15.65 2.39 -24.92
C VAL A 243 -14.72 2.60 -23.72
N PHE A 244 -14.35 3.84 -23.37
CA PHE A 244 -13.57 4.12 -22.16
C PHE A 244 -14.36 3.85 -20.89
N THR A 245 -15.68 4.17 -20.85
CA THR A 245 -16.52 3.77 -19.71
C THR A 245 -16.41 2.28 -19.49
N ILE A 246 -16.76 1.46 -20.49
CA ILE A 246 -16.86 0.00 -20.33
C ILE A 246 -15.48 -0.61 -20.04
N ALA A 247 -14.49 -0.32 -20.89
CA ALA A 247 -13.18 -0.97 -20.78
C ALA A 247 -12.39 -0.53 -19.53
N GLY A 248 -12.60 0.72 -19.07
CA GLY A 248 -11.80 1.32 -18.00
C GLY A 248 -12.18 0.87 -16.60
N HIS A 249 -13.47 0.68 -16.30
CA HIS A 249 -13.90 0.38 -14.93
C HIS A 249 -14.04 -1.12 -14.64
N GLU A 250 -14.68 -1.89 -15.54
CA GLU A 250 -15.02 -3.29 -15.29
C GLU A 250 -13.77 -4.16 -15.12
N THR A 251 -12.73 -3.92 -15.93
CA THR A 251 -11.46 -4.66 -15.86
C THR A 251 -10.71 -4.43 -14.55
N THR A 252 -10.66 -3.20 -14.05
CA THR A 252 -10.06 -2.87 -12.75
C THR A 252 -10.88 -3.42 -11.59
N ALA A 253 -12.22 -3.32 -11.66
CA ALA A 253 -13.12 -3.84 -10.63
C ALA A 253 -12.97 -5.35 -10.43
N VAL A 254 -12.93 -6.09 -11.54
CA VAL A 254 -12.65 -7.54 -11.55
C VAL A 254 -11.30 -7.84 -10.91
N SER A 255 -10.26 -7.09 -11.30
CA SER A 255 -8.90 -7.30 -10.77
C SER A 255 -8.85 -7.09 -9.26
N LEU A 256 -9.47 -6.02 -8.74
CA LEU A 256 -9.56 -5.75 -7.31
C LEU A 256 -10.29 -6.88 -6.55
N ARG A 257 -11.40 -7.36 -7.09
CA ARG A 257 -12.16 -8.48 -6.48
C ARG A 257 -11.34 -9.76 -6.39
N PHE A 258 -10.64 -10.14 -7.46
CA PHE A 258 -9.74 -11.30 -7.43
C PHE A 258 -8.61 -11.09 -6.40
N ALA A 259 -7.99 -9.91 -6.37
CA ALA A 259 -6.93 -9.60 -5.42
C ALA A 259 -7.38 -9.72 -3.95
N LEU A 260 -8.57 -9.22 -3.61
CA LEU A 260 -9.13 -9.31 -2.26
C LEU A 260 -9.28 -10.78 -1.82
N VAL A 261 -9.83 -11.64 -2.68
CA VAL A 261 -10.01 -13.06 -2.37
C VAL A 261 -8.66 -13.80 -2.31
N LEU A 262 -7.74 -13.51 -3.23
CA LEU A 262 -6.40 -14.11 -3.25
C LEU A 262 -5.58 -13.74 -2.02
N LEU A 263 -5.64 -12.49 -1.56
CA LEU A 263 -4.96 -12.07 -0.33
C LEU A 263 -5.63 -12.60 0.93
N ALA A 264 -6.95 -12.82 0.91
CA ALA A 264 -7.64 -13.49 2.01
C ALA A 264 -7.21 -14.96 2.13
N LEU A 265 -6.99 -15.63 1.00
CA LEU A 265 -6.49 -17.02 0.91
C LEU A 265 -5.00 -17.17 1.25
N ASN A 266 -4.20 -16.13 1.05
CA ASN A 266 -2.74 -16.15 1.16
C ASN A 266 -2.26 -15.03 2.11
N GLN A 267 -2.33 -15.31 3.41
CA GLN A 267 -2.04 -14.34 4.48
C GLN A 267 -0.56 -13.90 4.51
N ASP A 268 0.35 -14.74 4.03
CA ASP A 268 1.77 -14.44 3.87
C ASP A 268 2.04 -13.42 2.74
N ALA A 269 1.31 -13.52 1.62
CA ALA A 269 1.32 -12.53 0.56
C ALA A 269 0.71 -11.20 1.04
N GLN A 270 -0.33 -11.26 1.89
CA GLN A 270 -0.91 -10.09 2.51
C GLN A 270 0.03 -9.40 3.51
N GLU A 271 0.83 -10.16 4.24
CA GLU A 271 1.83 -9.59 5.14
C GLU A 271 2.97 -8.91 4.38
N TYR A 272 3.43 -9.51 3.28
CA TYR A 272 4.37 -8.84 2.36
C TYR A 272 3.81 -7.54 1.80
N LEU A 273 2.53 -7.53 1.42
CA LEU A 273 1.85 -6.32 0.98
C LEU A 273 1.88 -5.25 2.08
N TYR A 274 1.46 -5.61 3.29
CA TYR A 274 1.42 -4.71 4.45
C TYR A 274 2.80 -4.13 4.80
N GLU A 275 3.83 -4.98 4.91
CA GLU A 275 5.19 -4.56 5.22
C GLU A 275 5.73 -3.59 4.17
N GLY A 276 5.54 -3.90 2.88
CA GLY A 276 5.98 -3.04 1.78
C GLY A 276 5.22 -1.71 1.72
N ILE A 277 3.92 -1.68 2.05
CA ILE A 277 3.18 -0.41 2.17
C ILE A 277 3.75 0.42 3.32
N ARG A 278 3.95 -0.20 4.50
CA ARG A 278 4.48 0.48 5.68
C ARG A 278 5.86 1.08 5.43
N GLU A 279 6.73 0.37 4.71
CA GLU A 279 8.03 0.88 4.29
C GLU A 279 7.89 2.05 3.30
N ALA A 280 7.07 1.89 2.26
CA ALA A 280 6.85 2.91 1.24
C ALA A 280 6.27 4.22 1.80
N THR A 281 5.45 4.12 2.86
CA THR A 281 4.74 5.25 3.46
C THR A 281 5.31 5.67 4.81
N TYR A 282 6.51 5.23 5.18
CA TYR A 282 7.09 5.49 6.51
C TYR A 282 7.22 6.99 6.85
N ASP A 283 7.65 7.79 5.86
CA ASP A 283 7.83 9.25 5.96
C ASP A 283 6.64 10.05 5.39
N GLU A 284 5.52 9.38 5.12
CA GLU A 284 4.33 9.99 4.54
C GLU A 284 3.32 10.39 5.62
N PRO A 285 2.46 11.40 5.36
CA PRO A 285 1.37 11.74 6.27
C PRO A 285 0.50 10.54 6.62
N HIS A 286 -0.06 10.55 7.83
CA HIS A 286 -0.95 9.47 8.27
C HIS A 286 -2.20 9.39 7.40
N ASN A 287 -2.76 10.51 6.95
CA ASN A 287 -3.94 10.50 6.09
C ASN A 287 -3.52 10.31 4.62
N PRO A 288 -3.99 9.25 3.93
CA PRO A 288 -3.68 9.04 2.51
C PRO A 288 -4.12 10.18 1.58
N VAL A 289 -5.10 10.99 1.98
CA VAL A 289 -5.54 12.18 1.24
C VAL A 289 -4.40 13.19 1.03
N GLU A 290 -3.41 13.21 1.93
CA GLU A 290 -2.25 14.09 1.86
C GLU A 290 -1.06 13.47 1.10
N TRP A 291 -1.20 12.24 0.58
CA TRP A 291 -0.13 11.59 -0.17
C TRP A 291 0.05 12.21 -1.56
N ASP A 292 1.29 12.61 -1.84
CA ASP A 292 1.67 13.11 -3.17
C ASP A 292 1.90 11.94 -4.14
N TYR A 293 1.16 11.92 -5.25
CA TYR A 293 1.25 10.89 -6.29
C TYR A 293 2.69 10.64 -6.76
N ARG A 294 3.45 11.70 -7.09
CA ARG A 294 4.78 11.56 -7.70
C ARG A 294 5.81 11.01 -6.72
N ARG A 295 5.62 11.27 -5.43
CA ARG A 295 6.52 10.85 -4.37
C ARG A 295 6.19 9.46 -3.82
N VAL A 296 4.90 9.13 -3.67
CA VAL A 296 4.45 7.89 -3.02
C VAL A 296 4.29 6.75 -4.02
N TYR A 297 3.65 6.97 -5.17
CA TYR A 297 3.35 5.90 -6.12
C TYR A 297 4.58 5.08 -6.54
N PRO A 298 5.75 5.68 -6.87
CA PRO A 298 6.94 4.90 -7.24
C PRO A 298 7.48 3.98 -6.13
N LYS A 299 7.17 4.27 -4.86
CA LYS A 299 7.60 3.47 -3.70
C LYS A 299 6.66 2.30 -3.41
N LEU A 300 5.42 2.33 -3.90
CA LEU A 300 4.40 1.29 -3.68
C LEU A 300 4.67 0.07 -4.59
N VAL A 301 5.79 -0.61 -4.35
CA VAL A 301 6.22 -1.80 -5.10
C VAL A 301 5.37 -3.01 -4.75
N SER A 302 5.10 -3.27 -3.46
CA SER A 302 4.36 -4.46 -3.05
C SER A 302 2.91 -4.50 -3.56
N PRO A 303 2.12 -3.39 -3.59
CA PRO A 303 0.80 -3.42 -4.23
C PRO A 303 0.87 -3.63 -5.75
N LEU A 304 1.92 -3.12 -6.41
CA LEU A 304 2.13 -3.36 -7.84
C LEU A 304 2.46 -4.85 -8.11
N CYS A 305 3.31 -5.47 -7.29
CA CYS A 305 3.58 -6.91 -7.37
C CYS A 305 2.30 -7.74 -7.21
N VAL A 306 1.43 -7.36 -6.27
CA VAL A 306 0.11 -7.99 -6.07
C VAL A 306 -0.78 -7.84 -7.30
N MET A 307 -0.82 -6.64 -7.90
CA MET A 307 -1.54 -6.41 -9.16
C MET A 307 -1.04 -7.32 -10.27
N LEU A 308 0.29 -7.38 -10.45
CA LEU A 308 0.90 -8.14 -11.53
C LEU A 308 0.60 -9.64 -11.41
N GLU A 309 0.69 -10.18 -10.20
CA GLU A 309 0.38 -11.58 -9.92
C GLU A 309 -1.12 -11.89 -10.03
N THR A 310 -1.98 -10.97 -9.58
CA THR A 310 -3.44 -11.11 -9.75
C THR A 310 -3.80 -11.18 -11.23
N LEU A 311 -3.24 -10.27 -12.06
CA LEU A 311 -3.47 -10.25 -13.49
C LEU A 311 -2.85 -11.43 -14.24
N ARG A 312 -1.78 -12.04 -13.70
CA ARG A 312 -1.22 -13.28 -14.22
C ARG A 312 -2.21 -14.43 -14.02
N MET A 313 -2.72 -14.59 -12.80
CA MET A 313 -3.58 -15.71 -12.47
C MET A 313 -5.01 -15.56 -12.98
N TYR A 314 -5.54 -14.32 -13.02
CA TYR A 314 -6.91 -14.01 -13.40
C TYR A 314 -6.94 -12.79 -14.32
N PRO A 315 -6.41 -12.91 -15.56
CA PRO A 315 -6.47 -11.81 -16.51
C PRO A 315 -7.94 -11.48 -16.86
N PRO A 316 -8.38 -10.21 -16.73
CA PRO A 316 -9.75 -9.84 -17.06
C PRO A 316 -10.14 -10.19 -18.50
N VAL A 317 -9.19 -10.17 -19.44
CA VAL A 317 -9.37 -10.60 -20.82
C VAL A 317 -8.46 -11.81 -21.08
N ALA A 318 -9.05 -13.01 -21.08
CA ALA A 318 -8.32 -14.27 -21.25
C ALA A 318 -7.92 -14.55 -22.71
N ASP A 319 -8.70 -14.04 -23.66
CA ASP A 319 -8.56 -14.36 -25.09
C ASP A 319 -8.36 -13.09 -25.93
N ILE A 320 -7.30 -13.05 -26.73
CA ILE A 320 -6.94 -11.92 -27.59
C ILE A 320 -7.03 -12.38 -29.05
N PRO A 321 -8.18 -12.18 -29.72
CA PRO A 321 -8.40 -12.68 -31.06
C PRO A 321 -7.65 -11.84 -32.11
N ARG A 322 -7.15 -12.56 -33.11
CA ARG A 322 -6.40 -12.12 -34.29
C ARG A 322 -6.80 -13.01 -35.46
N TRP A 323 -6.42 -12.63 -36.66
CA TRP A 323 -6.56 -13.51 -37.82
C TRP A 323 -5.57 -13.13 -38.92
N THR A 324 -5.33 -14.01 -39.90
CA THR A 324 -4.37 -13.77 -40.99
C THR A 324 -4.91 -12.87 -42.11
N GLY A 325 -6.17 -12.43 -42.04
CA GLY A 325 -6.78 -11.61 -43.09
C GLY A 325 -6.83 -12.33 -44.44
N ASP A 326 -6.56 -11.62 -45.53
CA ASP A 326 -6.62 -12.14 -46.90
C ASP A 326 -5.25 -12.67 -47.39
N SER A 327 -4.23 -12.69 -46.53
CA SER A 327 -2.86 -13.06 -46.90
C SER A 327 -2.31 -14.16 -45.99
N ALA A 328 -1.41 -14.99 -46.54
CA ALA A 328 -0.70 -15.98 -45.74
C ALA A 328 0.38 -15.30 -44.90
N VAL A 329 0.65 -15.82 -43.70
CA VAL A 329 1.55 -15.20 -42.72
C VAL A 329 2.53 -16.23 -42.17
N ASN A 330 3.82 -15.91 -42.19
CA ASN A 330 4.85 -16.75 -41.60
C ASN A 330 4.95 -16.52 -40.09
N ILE A 331 5.07 -17.62 -39.34
CA ILE A 331 5.47 -17.64 -37.93
C ILE A 331 6.64 -18.60 -37.76
N THR A 332 7.44 -18.40 -36.72
CA THR A 332 8.46 -19.35 -36.29
C THR A 332 8.04 -19.97 -34.97
N TYR A 333 7.95 -21.30 -34.92
CA TYR A 333 7.64 -22.06 -33.71
C TYR A 333 8.69 -23.15 -33.54
N GLN A 334 9.30 -23.27 -32.35
CA GLN A 334 10.38 -24.23 -32.08
C GLN A 334 11.51 -24.22 -33.14
N ASN A 335 11.93 -23.02 -33.56
CA ASN A 335 12.93 -22.80 -34.62
C ASN A 335 12.56 -23.35 -36.01
N GLN A 336 11.28 -23.68 -36.24
CA GLN A 336 10.77 -24.09 -37.54
C GLN A 336 9.80 -23.04 -38.12
N PRO A 337 9.90 -22.70 -39.41
CA PRO A 337 8.96 -21.80 -40.05
C PRO A 337 7.64 -22.52 -40.36
N TYR A 338 6.53 -21.85 -40.08
CA TYR A 338 5.19 -22.28 -40.45
C TYR A 338 4.49 -21.17 -41.23
N LEU A 339 3.87 -21.53 -42.35
CA LEU A 339 3.03 -20.64 -43.14
C LEU A 339 1.57 -20.85 -42.73
N LEU A 340 0.98 -19.86 -42.06
CA LEU A 340 -0.45 -19.85 -41.79
C LEU A 340 -1.20 -19.36 -43.05
N PRO A 341 -2.19 -20.11 -43.57
CA PRO A 341 -2.95 -19.66 -44.72
C PRO A 341 -3.80 -18.42 -44.42
N PRO A 342 -4.35 -17.73 -45.44
CA PRO A 342 -5.35 -16.68 -45.25
C PRO A 342 -6.57 -17.17 -44.46
N HIS A 343 -7.26 -16.24 -43.82
CA HIS A 343 -8.51 -16.42 -43.08
C HIS A 343 -8.44 -17.38 -41.88
N VAL A 344 -7.26 -17.58 -41.30
CA VAL A 344 -7.08 -18.36 -40.07
C VAL A 344 -7.32 -17.46 -38.86
N TYR A 345 -8.29 -17.82 -38.03
CA TYR A 345 -8.47 -17.20 -36.72
C TYR A 345 -7.43 -17.71 -35.73
N VAL A 346 -6.75 -16.78 -35.09
CA VAL A 346 -5.71 -17.03 -34.10
C VAL A 346 -6.15 -16.37 -32.80
N ASN A 347 -6.10 -17.11 -31.71
CA ASN A 347 -6.42 -16.59 -30.40
C ASN A 347 -5.20 -16.75 -29.50
N VAL A 348 -4.64 -15.62 -29.06
CA VAL A 348 -3.55 -15.59 -28.08
C VAL A 348 -4.20 -15.71 -26.70
N ASN A 349 -3.93 -16.81 -26.02
CA ASN A 349 -4.61 -17.15 -24.77
C ASN A 349 -3.73 -16.75 -23.58
N ALA A 350 -4.15 -15.68 -22.89
CA ALA A 350 -3.43 -15.12 -21.76
C ALA A 350 -3.32 -16.16 -20.62
N SER A 351 -4.41 -16.83 -20.26
CA SER A 351 -4.40 -17.82 -19.17
C SER A 351 -3.39 -18.95 -19.41
N GLY A 352 -3.36 -19.53 -20.61
CA GLY A 352 -2.40 -20.58 -20.97
C GLY A 352 -0.95 -20.12 -20.91
N LEU A 353 -0.66 -18.89 -21.36
CA LEU A 353 0.67 -18.28 -21.26
C LEU A 353 1.05 -18.01 -19.79
N HIS A 354 0.09 -17.58 -18.98
CA HIS A 354 0.32 -17.09 -17.63
C HIS A 354 0.43 -18.21 -16.59
N TYR A 355 -0.06 -19.41 -16.89
CA TYR A 355 0.08 -20.62 -16.05
C TYR A 355 1.13 -21.62 -16.54
N SER A 356 1.81 -21.34 -17.67
CA SER A 356 2.84 -22.23 -18.21
C SER A 356 4.06 -22.30 -17.29
N GLU A 357 4.38 -23.50 -16.79
CA GLU A 357 5.54 -23.73 -15.94
C GLU A 357 6.87 -23.42 -16.66
N ASP A 358 6.90 -23.48 -18.00
CA ASP A 358 8.07 -23.11 -18.82
C ASP A 358 8.47 -21.65 -18.61
N TYR A 359 7.50 -20.77 -18.36
CA TYR A 359 7.73 -19.32 -18.20
C TYR A 359 7.63 -18.83 -16.76
N TRP A 360 6.96 -19.57 -15.88
CA TRP A 360 6.63 -19.13 -14.52
C TRP A 360 7.20 -20.03 -13.42
N GLY A 361 7.77 -21.19 -13.78
CA GLY A 361 8.31 -22.17 -12.86
C GLY A 361 7.27 -23.19 -12.39
N PRO A 362 7.69 -24.22 -11.63
CA PRO A 362 6.81 -25.28 -11.11
C PRO A 362 5.76 -24.77 -10.12
N ASP A 363 5.92 -23.54 -9.62
CA ASP A 363 5.00 -22.87 -8.73
C ASP A 363 4.04 -21.91 -9.47
N ALA A 364 3.88 -22.06 -10.79
CA ALA A 364 3.01 -21.21 -11.61
C ALA A 364 1.55 -21.16 -11.13
N ALA A 365 1.06 -22.22 -10.50
CA ALA A 365 -0.29 -22.25 -9.93
C ALA A 365 -0.41 -21.58 -8.54
N VAL A 366 0.70 -21.18 -7.93
CA VAL A 366 0.76 -20.54 -6.61
C VAL A 366 0.70 -19.02 -6.77
N PHE A 367 -0.16 -18.38 -5.98
CA PHE A 367 -0.20 -16.92 -5.88
C PHE A 367 0.98 -16.41 -5.06
N ASP A 368 2.03 -15.95 -5.73
CA ASP A 368 3.22 -15.37 -5.09
C ASP A 368 3.59 -14.02 -5.71
N PRO A 369 3.11 -12.90 -5.13
CA PRO A 369 3.49 -11.56 -5.57
C PRO A 369 5.01 -11.31 -5.51
N LYS A 370 5.75 -11.96 -4.60
CA LYS A 370 7.19 -11.73 -4.42
C LYS A 370 8.00 -12.20 -5.62
N ARG A 371 7.43 -12.97 -6.56
CA ARG A 371 8.14 -13.36 -7.78
C ARG A 371 8.51 -12.16 -8.65
N TRP A 372 7.71 -11.09 -8.57
CA TRP A 372 7.85 -9.86 -9.34
C TRP A 372 8.83 -8.87 -8.71
N ASP A 373 9.05 -8.93 -7.40
CA ASP A 373 9.88 -7.98 -6.67
C ASP A 373 11.37 -8.17 -6.98
N LYS A 374 12.03 -7.11 -7.47
CA LYS A 374 13.45 -7.18 -7.83
C LYS A 374 14.37 -7.45 -6.62
N GLN A 375 13.93 -7.16 -5.40
CA GLN A 375 14.66 -7.53 -4.19
C GLN A 375 14.71 -9.06 -3.97
N ASN A 376 13.72 -9.80 -4.49
CA ASN A 376 13.71 -11.25 -4.44
C ASN A 376 14.60 -11.85 -5.54
N THR A 377 15.89 -11.99 -5.24
CA THR A 377 16.89 -12.57 -6.16
C THR A 377 16.79 -14.08 -6.34
N LYS A 378 15.90 -14.76 -5.61
CA LYS A 378 15.75 -16.23 -5.61
C LYS A 378 14.59 -16.73 -6.45
N SER A 379 13.68 -15.85 -6.87
CA SER A 379 12.48 -16.22 -7.63
C SER A 379 12.81 -16.85 -8.98
N PHE A 380 11.84 -17.55 -9.58
CA PHE A 380 11.99 -18.09 -10.93
C PHE A 380 12.28 -16.97 -11.94
N LEU A 381 11.60 -15.83 -11.84
CA LEU A 381 11.82 -14.68 -12.72
C LEU A 381 13.22 -14.11 -12.56
N ALA A 382 13.74 -13.99 -11.34
CA ALA A 382 15.09 -13.47 -11.10
C ALA A 382 16.18 -14.31 -11.79
N LYS A 383 15.99 -15.64 -11.85
CA LYS A 383 16.94 -16.58 -12.45
C LYS A 383 16.84 -16.65 -13.97
N ASN A 384 15.68 -16.29 -14.51
CA ASN A 384 15.34 -16.42 -15.92
C ASN A 384 14.95 -15.07 -16.53
N GLU A 385 15.49 -13.97 -15.98
CA GLU A 385 15.23 -12.62 -16.48
C GLU A 385 15.72 -12.53 -17.93
N GLY A 386 14.80 -12.67 -18.87
CA GLY A 386 15.09 -12.49 -20.28
C GLY A 386 15.24 -11.01 -20.53
N GLY A 387 16.36 -10.59 -21.15
CA GLY A 387 16.62 -9.19 -21.54
C GLY A 387 15.63 -8.55 -22.52
N GLY A 388 14.44 -9.12 -22.69
CA GLY A 388 13.39 -8.64 -23.57
C GLY A 388 12.03 -8.61 -22.88
N LEU A 389 11.69 -7.47 -22.29
CA LEU A 389 10.35 -6.87 -22.31
C LEU A 389 10.49 -5.37 -22.05
N SER A 390 10.24 -4.57 -23.08
CA SER A 390 9.60 -3.25 -22.94
C SER A 390 8.09 -3.50 -22.99
N GLY A 391 7.59 -4.19 -21.96
CA GLY A 391 6.21 -4.65 -21.86
C GLY A 391 5.39 -3.76 -20.93
N PRO A 392 4.10 -3.55 -21.19
CA PRO A 392 3.24 -2.73 -20.35
C PRO A 392 3.12 -3.32 -18.92
N GLY A 393 3.90 -2.79 -17.96
CA GLY A 393 3.79 -3.08 -16.51
C GLY A 393 5.13 -3.32 -15.84
N LEU A 394 6.13 -3.55 -16.68
CA LEU A 394 7.47 -4.02 -16.37
C LEU A 394 8.50 -2.90 -16.61
N GLU A 395 8.02 -1.67 -16.62
CA GLU A 395 8.80 -0.47 -16.95
C GLU A 395 9.57 0.06 -15.74
N TYR A 396 9.20 -0.39 -14.54
CA TYR A 396 9.84 0.02 -13.30
C TYR A 396 11.05 -0.86 -13.00
N ASP A 397 12.16 -0.23 -12.62
CA ASP A 397 13.40 -0.92 -12.28
C ASP A 397 13.30 -1.76 -11.01
N THR A 398 12.20 -1.63 -10.25
CA THR A 398 11.90 -2.41 -9.04
C THR A 398 11.21 -3.75 -9.35
N ILE A 399 10.93 -4.06 -10.62
CA ILE A 399 10.17 -5.24 -11.04
C ILE A 399 11.01 -6.15 -11.94
N HIS A 400 10.99 -7.46 -11.68
CA HIS A 400 11.57 -8.49 -12.55
C HIS A 400 10.78 -8.63 -13.84
N LYS A 401 11.48 -8.87 -14.95
CA LYS A 401 10.86 -8.96 -16.28
C LYS A 401 10.74 -10.43 -16.73
N PRO A 402 9.51 -10.92 -17.02
CA PRO A 402 9.32 -12.26 -17.57
C PRO A 402 9.79 -12.33 -19.04
N VAL A 403 9.69 -13.51 -19.64
CA VAL A 403 9.97 -13.72 -21.07
C VAL A 403 8.96 -12.94 -21.92
N ARG A 404 9.41 -12.30 -23.01
CA ARG A 404 8.50 -11.58 -23.92
C ARG A 404 7.38 -12.47 -24.43
N GLY A 405 6.15 -11.99 -24.29
CA GLY A 405 4.96 -12.70 -24.72
C GLY A 405 4.42 -13.71 -23.72
N SER A 406 5.12 -14.00 -22.61
CA SER A 406 4.58 -14.88 -21.55
C SER A 406 3.63 -14.15 -20.59
N TYR A 407 3.69 -12.81 -20.53
CA TYR A 407 2.81 -11.96 -19.74
C TYR A 407 2.15 -10.89 -20.61
N ILE A 408 0.83 -10.94 -20.73
CA ILE A 408 0.04 -10.15 -21.69
C ILE A 408 -1.36 -9.70 -21.20
N PRO A 409 -1.59 -9.39 -19.90
CA PRO A 409 -2.94 -8.97 -19.45
C PRO A 409 -3.39 -7.64 -20.04
N PHE A 410 -2.45 -6.82 -20.52
CA PHE A 410 -2.70 -5.55 -21.21
C PHE A 410 -2.51 -5.64 -22.74
N SER A 411 -2.47 -6.85 -23.30
CA SER A 411 -1.95 -7.11 -24.65
C SER A 411 -0.49 -6.62 -24.79
N ASP A 412 0.10 -6.74 -25.98
CA ASP A 412 1.45 -6.24 -26.27
C ASP A 412 1.48 -5.57 -27.67
N GLY A 413 2.56 -4.87 -27.97
CA GLY A 413 2.83 -4.26 -29.27
C GLY A 413 1.93 -3.07 -29.58
N PHE A 414 1.58 -2.91 -30.86
CA PHE A 414 0.80 -1.77 -31.35
C PHE A 414 -0.59 -1.68 -30.71
N ARG A 415 -1.16 -2.83 -30.31
CA ARG A 415 -2.49 -2.95 -29.71
C ARG A 415 -2.45 -3.03 -28.18
N SER A 416 -1.34 -2.65 -27.55
CA SER A 416 -1.25 -2.57 -26.08
C SER A 416 -2.27 -1.58 -25.50
N CYS A 417 -2.78 -1.91 -24.31
CA CYS A 417 -3.79 -1.13 -23.61
C CYS A 417 -3.30 0.30 -23.29
N ILE A 418 -4.12 1.30 -23.61
CA ILE A 418 -3.84 2.71 -23.28
C ILE A 418 -4.13 3.05 -21.82
N GLY A 419 -5.15 2.42 -21.24
CA GLY A 419 -5.57 2.64 -19.85
C GLY A 419 -4.70 1.91 -18.83
N LYS A 420 -3.56 1.34 -19.24
CA LYS A 420 -2.73 0.55 -18.32
C LYS A 420 -2.28 1.37 -17.11
N LYS A 421 -1.64 2.51 -17.33
CA LYS A 421 -1.10 3.33 -16.23
C LYS A 421 -2.23 3.81 -15.32
N PHE A 422 -3.38 4.15 -15.90
CA PHE A 422 -4.61 4.47 -15.17
C PHE A 422 -4.99 3.32 -14.22
N ALA A 423 -5.18 2.10 -14.75
CA ALA A 423 -5.53 0.93 -13.96
C ALA A 423 -4.47 0.60 -12.88
N GLN A 424 -3.18 0.79 -13.19
CA GLN A 424 -2.11 0.59 -12.21
C GLN A 424 -2.19 1.58 -11.06
N VAL A 425 -2.42 2.86 -11.34
CA VAL A 425 -2.55 3.90 -10.30
C VAL A 425 -3.75 3.62 -9.42
N GLU A 426 -4.90 3.36 -10.04
CA GLU A 426 -6.15 3.04 -9.35
C GLU A 426 -6.01 1.81 -8.45
N PHE A 427 -5.54 0.69 -8.99
CA PHE A 427 -5.38 -0.54 -8.22
C PHE A 427 -4.38 -0.37 -7.07
N VAL A 428 -3.19 0.19 -7.34
CA VAL A 428 -2.10 0.28 -6.36
C VAL A 428 -2.50 1.10 -5.14
N VAL A 429 -3.11 2.28 -5.33
CA VAL A 429 -3.44 3.14 -4.20
C VAL A 429 -4.67 2.64 -3.43
N ALA A 430 -5.65 2.04 -4.12
CA ALA A 430 -6.79 1.40 -3.45
C ALA A 430 -6.32 0.27 -2.52
N MET A 431 -5.44 -0.61 -3.02
CA MET A 431 -4.87 -1.70 -2.22
C MET A 431 -3.99 -1.18 -1.08
N ALA A 432 -3.21 -0.12 -1.32
CA ALA A 432 -2.38 0.48 -0.29
C ALA A 432 -3.20 1.05 0.88
N ILE A 433 -4.31 1.74 0.59
CA ILE A 433 -5.20 2.30 1.62
C ILE A 433 -5.89 1.17 2.41
N ILE A 434 -6.50 0.21 1.71
CA ILE A 434 -7.24 -0.88 2.35
C ILE A 434 -6.32 -1.73 3.24
N PHE A 435 -5.21 -2.23 2.70
CA PHE A 435 -4.36 -3.21 3.42
C PHE A 435 -3.39 -2.58 4.42
N ARG A 436 -3.22 -1.25 4.40
CA ARG A 436 -2.53 -0.53 5.48
C ARG A 436 -3.33 -0.60 6.78
N GLU A 437 -4.65 -0.49 6.69
CA GLU A 437 -5.54 -0.42 7.85
C GLU A 437 -6.16 -1.77 8.21
N TYR A 438 -6.37 -2.64 7.23
CA TYR A 438 -7.10 -3.88 7.43
C TYR A 438 -6.26 -5.12 7.16
N ARG A 439 -6.53 -6.16 7.95
CA ARG A 439 -6.27 -7.55 7.63
C ARG A 439 -7.55 -8.15 7.09
N VAL A 440 -7.47 -8.78 5.91
CA VAL A 440 -8.64 -9.38 5.25
C VAL A 440 -8.54 -10.89 5.32
N MET A 441 -9.61 -11.56 5.76
CA MET A 441 -9.71 -13.00 5.93
C MET A 441 -11.00 -13.54 5.32
N LEU A 442 -11.09 -14.86 5.14
CA LEU A 442 -12.35 -15.49 4.72
C LEU A 442 -13.36 -15.48 5.87
N ALA A 443 -14.51 -14.85 5.66
CA ALA A 443 -15.57 -14.85 6.65
C ALA A 443 -16.30 -16.21 6.69
N LYS A 444 -16.79 -16.56 7.88
CA LYS A 444 -17.71 -17.68 8.07
C LYS A 444 -19.07 -17.35 7.48
N SER A 445 -19.61 -18.26 6.69
CA SER A 445 -21.00 -18.25 6.22
C SER A 445 -21.97 -18.77 7.29
N ASN A 446 -21.49 -19.64 8.19
CA ASN A 446 -22.24 -20.16 9.33
C ASN A 446 -21.29 -20.62 10.46
N GLU A 447 -21.81 -20.80 11.67
CA GLU A 447 -21.00 -21.11 12.86
C GLU A 447 -20.26 -22.46 12.79
N ARG A 448 -20.74 -23.40 11.96
CA ARG A 448 -20.19 -24.75 11.83
C ARG A 448 -19.09 -24.85 10.77
N GLU A 449 -18.87 -23.80 9.97
CA GLU A 449 -17.90 -23.81 8.86
C GLU A 449 -16.45 -23.77 9.41
N THR A 450 -15.67 -24.79 9.05
CA THR A 450 -14.24 -24.86 9.41
C THR A 450 -13.41 -23.89 8.56
N GLU A 451 -12.11 -23.74 8.88
CA GLU A 451 -11.20 -22.95 8.04
C GLU A 451 -11.00 -23.61 6.65
N ASP A 452 -10.86 -24.94 6.61
CA ASP A 452 -10.71 -25.69 5.36
C ASP A 452 -11.96 -25.61 4.47
N ASP A 453 -13.15 -25.55 5.07
CA ASP A 453 -14.39 -25.37 4.31
C ASP A 453 -14.47 -23.97 3.68
N ARG A 454 -14.06 -22.93 4.43
CA ARG A 454 -13.97 -21.56 3.91
C ARG A 454 -13.00 -21.47 2.74
N ARG A 455 -11.81 -22.08 2.89
CA ARG A 455 -10.80 -22.14 1.85
C ARG A 455 -11.33 -22.85 0.59
N ARG A 456 -11.90 -24.05 0.74
CA ARG A 456 -12.48 -24.82 -0.37
C ARG A 456 -13.60 -24.06 -1.08
N ARG A 457 -14.44 -23.32 -0.35
CA ARG A 457 -15.47 -22.45 -0.95
C ARG A 457 -14.86 -21.33 -1.79
N ALA A 458 -13.88 -20.61 -1.26
CA ALA A 458 -13.23 -19.52 -2.00
C ALA A 458 -12.50 -20.05 -3.24
N GLU A 459 -11.76 -21.15 -3.13
CA GLU A 459 -11.09 -21.81 -4.26
C GLU A 459 -12.08 -22.30 -5.32
N LYS A 460 -13.24 -22.83 -4.91
CA LYS A 460 -14.33 -23.20 -5.83
C LYS A 460 -14.84 -21.98 -6.60
N VAL A 461 -15.14 -20.87 -5.92
CA VAL A 461 -15.63 -19.64 -6.57
C VAL A 461 -14.61 -19.09 -7.58
N LEU A 462 -13.31 -19.13 -7.22
CA LEU A 462 -12.24 -18.78 -8.14
C LEU A 462 -12.19 -19.71 -9.36
N GLY A 463 -12.24 -21.03 -9.16
CA GLY A 463 -12.18 -22.04 -10.22
C GLY A 463 -13.40 -22.09 -11.14
N GLU A 464 -14.58 -21.67 -10.66
CA GLU A 464 -15.83 -21.57 -11.43
C GLU A 464 -16.02 -20.20 -12.10
N SER A 465 -14.98 -19.36 -12.11
CA SER A 465 -15.00 -18.07 -12.82
C SER A 465 -15.24 -18.27 -14.31
N THR A 466 -16.03 -17.37 -14.91
CA THR A 466 -16.35 -17.45 -16.34
C THR A 466 -16.19 -16.11 -17.03
N ALA A 467 -15.78 -16.14 -18.28
CA ALA A 467 -15.62 -14.95 -19.12
C ALA A 467 -16.83 -14.78 -20.06
N PHE A 468 -17.40 -13.57 -20.07
CA PHE A 468 -18.32 -13.13 -21.12
C PHE A 468 -17.77 -11.87 -21.81
N ILE A 469 -17.69 -10.76 -21.07
CA ILE A 469 -16.92 -9.56 -21.46
C ILE A 469 -15.58 -9.57 -20.75
N THR A 470 -15.62 -9.68 -19.43
CA THR A 470 -14.46 -9.90 -18.57
C THR A 470 -14.58 -11.23 -17.83
N LEU A 471 -13.45 -11.80 -17.40
CA LEU A 471 -13.42 -12.91 -16.47
C LEU A 471 -14.05 -12.46 -15.14
N SER A 472 -15.04 -13.18 -14.62
CA SER A 472 -15.71 -12.80 -13.38
C SER A 472 -16.05 -14.01 -12.52
N MET A 473 -15.89 -13.86 -11.20
CA MET A 473 -16.46 -14.76 -10.20
C MET A 473 -17.99 -14.68 -10.24
N ARG A 474 -18.66 -15.83 -10.33
CA ARG A 474 -20.13 -15.93 -10.40
C ARG A 474 -20.80 -15.70 -9.06
N ASP A 475 -20.21 -16.26 -8.02
CA ASP A 475 -20.67 -16.13 -6.64
C ASP A 475 -19.78 -15.17 -5.85
N GLU A 476 -20.31 -14.64 -4.75
CA GLU A 476 -19.54 -13.80 -3.82
C GLU A 476 -18.79 -14.66 -2.80
N VAL A 477 -17.61 -14.18 -2.39
CA VAL A 477 -16.85 -14.76 -1.28
C VAL A 477 -16.96 -13.78 -0.11
N PRO A 478 -17.68 -14.12 0.97
CA PRO A 478 -17.69 -13.31 2.18
C PRO A 478 -16.29 -13.09 2.76
N LEU A 479 -15.95 -11.84 3.03
CA LEU A 479 -14.65 -11.40 3.55
C LEU A 479 -14.81 -10.72 4.90
N LEU A 480 -13.98 -11.10 5.86
CA LEU A 480 -13.84 -10.45 7.17
C LEU A 480 -12.72 -9.42 7.08
N PHE A 481 -13.07 -8.16 7.33
CA PHE A 481 -12.12 -7.05 7.46
C PHE A 481 -11.92 -6.80 8.94
N GLN A 482 -10.68 -6.97 9.39
CA GLN A 482 -10.27 -6.72 10.77
C GLN A 482 -9.26 -5.58 10.76
N LYS A 483 -9.50 -4.51 11.52
CA LYS A 483 -8.52 -3.42 11.64
C LYS A 483 -7.22 -3.97 12.22
N ARG A 484 -6.10 -3.67 11.56
CA ARG A 484 -4.77 -3.95 12.08
C ARG A 484 -4.57 -3.05 13.30
N CYS A 485 -4.20 -3.64 14.43
CA CYS A 485 -3.81 -2.87 15.61
C CYS A 485 -2.53 -2.09 15.29
N THR A 486 -2.66 -0.88 14.75
CA THR A 486 -1.59 0.10 14.84
C THR A 486 -1.57 0.57 16.28
N HIS A 487 -0.70 -0.01 17.11
CA HIS A 487 -0.55 0.36 18.52
C HIS A 487 -0.06 1.81 18.73
N SER A 488 0.03 2.61 17.67
CA SER A 488 0.26 4.06 17.75
C SER A 488 -1.02 4.76 18.14
N LEU A 489 -0.97 5.53 19.23
CA LEU A 489 -2.06 6.42 19.62
C LEU A 489 -2.34 7.43 18.51
N SER A 490 -3.62 7.66 18.25
CA SER A 490 -4.14 8.71 17.37
C SER A 490 -4.97 9.70 18.18
N LEU A 491 -5.29 10.86 17.59
CA LEU A 491 -6.15 11.85 18.24
C LEU A 491 -7.55 11.32 18.58
N ASN A 492 -8.02 10.31 17.84
CA ASN A 492 -9.33 9.70 18.06
C ASN A 492 -9.39 8.87 19.35
N ASN A 493 -8.24 8.60 19.99
CA ASN A 493 -8.17 7.90 21.26
C ASN A 493 -8.36 8.82 22.48
N PHE A 494 -8.46 10.13 22.28
CA PHE A 494 -8.63 11.12 23.35
C PHE A 494 -10.05 11.68 23.38
N SER A 495 -10.46 12.25 24.53
CA SER A 495 -11.79 12.85 24.65
C SER A 495 -12.02 13.97 23.63
N PRO A 496 -13.24 14.14 23.08
CA PRO A 496 -13.53 15.20 22.12
C PRO A 496 -13.17 16.61 22.63
N ALA A 497 -13.29 16.83 23.95
CA ALA A 497 -12.90 18.08 24.59
C ALA A 497 -11.38 18.31 24.56
N TYR A 498 -10.58 17.26 24.80
CA TYR A 498 -9.13 17.30 24.66
C TYR A 498 -8.70 17.56 23.21
N VAL A 499 -9.32 16.86 22.25
CA VAL A 499 -9.05 17.05 20.81
C VAL A 499 -9.38 18.48 20.36
N THR A 500 -10.46 19.05 20.86
CA THR A 500 -10.85 20.44 20.58
C THR A 500 -9.81 21.44 21.11
N ALA A 501 -9.41 21.32 22.37
CA ALA A 501 -8.38 22.17 22.97
C ALA A 501 -7.01 22.02 22.28
N LEU A 502 -6.67 20.81 21.81
CA LEU A 502 -5.48 20.58 21.01
C LEU A 502 -5.55 21.24 19.64
N ASN A 503 -6.66 21.10 18.91
CA ASN A 503 -6.85 21.75 17.60
C ASN A 503 -6.79 23.28 17.72
N GLU A 504 -7.36 23.83 18.78
CA GLU A 504 -7.29 25.26 19.07
C GLU A 504 -5.84 25.69 19.39
N SER A 505 -5.09 24.88 20.15
CA SER A 505 -3.65 25.12 20.39
C SER A 505 -2.82 25.06 19.10
N ILE A 506 -3.16 24.16 18.16
CA ILE A 506 -2.51 24.06 16.84
C ILE A 506 -2.76 25.34 16.03
N ASN A 507 -4.00 25.82 16.00
CA ASN A 507 -4.37 27.03 15.28
C ASN A 507 -3.70 28.29 15.85
N LEU A 508 -3.51 28.36 17.17
CA LEU A 508 -2.92 29.51 17.86
C LEU A 508 -1.39 29.43 18.00
N GLY A 509 -0.79 28.27 17.76
CA GLY A 509 0.65 28.05 17.94
C GLY A 509 1.12 28.13 19.40
N GLN A 510 0.22 28.03 20.38
CA GLN A 510 0.51 28.09 21.81
C GLN A 510 -0.32 27.07 22.61
N PRO A 511 0.19 26.52 23.74
CA PRO A 511 -0.56 25.56 24.54
C PRO A 511 -1.75 26.22 25.26
N ILE A 512 -2.96 25.74 25.00
CA ILE A 512 -4.16 26.08 25.80
C ILE A 512 -4.30 25.09 26.95
N GLN A 513 -4.59 25.59 28.15
CA GLN A 513 -4.81 24.74 29.32
C GLN A 513 -6.16 24.01 29.22
N PHE A 514 -6.12 22.69 29.32
CA PHE A 514 -7.29 21.83 29.46
C PHE A 514 -7.42 21.41 30.92
N ASP A 515 -8.55 21.71 31.55
CA ASP A 515 -8.82 21.34 32.94
C ASP A 515 -9.57 20.00 32.96
N ALA A 516 -8.88 18.92 33.32
CA ALA A 516 -9.42 17.56 33.37
C ALA A 516 -10.17 17.27 34.69
N ALA A 517 -10.84 18.29 35.25
CA ALA A 517 -11.54 18.21 36.52
C ALA A 517 -12.84 17.40 36.39
N ASP A 518 -12.72 16.08 36.42
CA ASP A 518 -13.64 15.09 37.00
C ASP A 518 -13.51 13.75 36.25
N ASN A 519 -12.49 12.95 36.58
CA ASN A 519 -12.55 11.51 36.37
C ASN A 519 -12.05 10.80 37.63
N LYS A 520 -12.97 10.09 38.29
CA LYS A 520 -12.67 9.22 39.43
C LYS A 520 -11.65 8.18 38.98
N THR A 521 -10.53 8.06 39.69
CA THR A 521 -9.46 7.08 39.41
C THR A 521 -10.03 5.67 39.46
N SER A 522 -10.15 5.05 38.28
CA SER A 522 -10.42 3.62 38.13
C SER A 522 -9.19 2.84 38.57
N PRO A 523 -9.30 1.67 39.22
CA PRO A 523 -8.14 0.83 39.59
C PRO A 523 -7.32 0.30 38.39
N THR A 524 -7.68 0.66 37.16
CA THR A 524 -7.01 0.28 35.90
C THR A 524 -6.25 1.43 35.22
N SER A 525 -6.24 2.64 35.79
CA SER A 525 -5.51 3.80 35.27
C SER A 525 -4.07 3.88 35.80
N ILE A 526 -3.16 4.48 35.02
CA ILE A 526 -1.80 4.78 35.49
C ILE A 526 -1.88 5.67 36.76
N PRO A 527 -1.15 5.32 37.84
CA PRO A 527 -1.09 6.13 39.05
C PRO A 527 -0.56 7.55 38.80
N ARG A 528 -1.07 8.54 39.55
CA ARG A 528 -0.55 9.92 39.55
C ARG A 528 0.77 10.02 40.30
N ILE A 529 1.80 9.34 39.80
CA ILE A 529 3.16 9.34 40.36
C ILE A 529 4.12 9.71 39.23
N ILE A 530 5.01 10.67 39.49
CA ILE A 530 6.12 11.00 38.59
C ILE A 530 7.41 10.50 39.21
N HIS A 531 8.12 9.65 38.47
CA HIS A 531 9.43 9.12 38.85
C HIS A 531 10.53 9.79 38.04
N ARG A 532 11.61 10.19 38.72
CA ARG A 532 12.83 10.72 38.11
C ARG A 532 14.06 10.08 38.75
N THR A 533 15.09 9.84 37.95
CA THR A 533 16.37 9.34 38.45
C THR A 533 17.50 10.34 38.21
N TYR A 534 18.38 10.51 39.20
CA TYR A 534 19.63 11.24 39.03
C TYR A 534 20.63 10.80 40.09
N LYS A 535 21.93 10.94 39.83
CA LYS A 535 23.00 10.41 40.70
C LYS A 535 22.87 10.82 42.16
N THR A 536 22.50 12.07 42.41
CA THR A 536 22.42 12.71 43.74
C THR A 536 21.17 13.58 43.85
N LYS A 537 20.85 14.10 45.04
CA LYS A 537 19.73 15.05 45.23
C LYS A 537 19.98 16.42 44.61
N ASP A 538 21.24 16.76 44.32
CA ASP A 538 21.64 18.05 43.76
C ASP A 538 21.43 18.12 42.24
N ILE A 539 20.27 18.62 41.82
CA ILE A 539 19.90 18.76 40.41
C ILE A 539 20.69 19.92 39.75
N PRO A 540 21.34 19.69 38.58
CA PRO A 540 22.00 20.74 37.81
C PRO A 540 21.06 21.90 37.44
N SER A 541 21.57 23.14 37.48
CA SER A 541 20.76 24.35 37.23
C SER A 541 20.02 24.35 35.89
N HIS A 542 20.61 23.77 34.84
CA HIS A 542 20.03 23.70 33.50
C HIS A 542 18.82 22.74 33.39
N TRP A 543 18.66 21.80 34.33
CA TRP A 543 17.50 20.88 34.40
C TRP A 543 16.50 21.25 35.51
N LYS A 544 16.72 22.34 36.24
CA LYS A 544 15.72 22.83 37.20
C LYS A 544 14.44 23.26 36.48
N GLY A 545 14.56 23.92 35.32
CA GLY A 545 13.39 24.34 34.53
C GLY A 545 12.55 23.17 34.02
N THR A 546 13.18 22.12 33.50
CA THR A 546 12.50 20.91 33.04
C THR A 546 11.82 20.18 34.21
N TYR A 547 12.51 20.05 35.34
CA TYR A 547 11.96 19.48 36.56
C TYR A 547 10.72 20.23 37.08
N GLU A 548 10.82 21.56 37.19
CA GLU A 548 9.73 22.38 37.70
C GLU A 548 8.52 22.40 36.77
N SER A 549 8.71 22.35 35.45
CA SER A 549 7.61 22.38 34.48
C SER A 549 6.60 21.25 34.71
N CYS A 550 7.07 20.02 34.96
CA CYS A 550 6.21 18.88 35.25
C CYS A 550 5.51 19.00 36.59
N ARG A 551 6.18 19.53 37.61
CA ARG A 551 5.59 19.72 38.95
C ARG A 551 4.50 20.79 38.96
N VAL A 552 4.71 21.88 38.25
CA VAL A 552 3.74 22.99 38.13
C VAL A 552 2.49 22.55 37.37
N LEU A 553 2.65 21.79 36.28
CA LEU A 553 1.53 21.34 35.45
C LEU A 553 0.79 20.12 36.01
N ASN A 554 1.39 19.39 36.94
CA ASN A 554 0.83 18.18 37.54
C ASN A 554 0.89 18.25 39.08
N PRO A 555 0.24 19.25 39.71
CA PRO A 555 0.38 19.52 41.15
C PRO A 555 -0.21 18.42 42.04
N THR A 556 -1.08 17.57 41.48
CA THR A 556 -1.71 16.44 42.17
C THR A 556 -0.89 15.16 42.13
N TYR A 557 0.27 15.15 41.45
CA TYR A 557 1.09 13.95 41.28
C TYR A 557 2.13 13.84 42.38
N GLU A 558 2.24 12.66 42.97
CA GLU A 558 3.33 12.35 43.89
C GLU A 558 4.67 12.37 43.15
N GLN A 559 5.69 12.99 43.75
CA GLN A 559 7.01 13.14 43.13
C GLN A 559 8.03 12.22 43.79
N TYR A 560 8.54 11.26 43.04
CA TYR A 560 9.55 10.31 43.50
C TYR A 560 10.88 10.61 42.82
N PHE A 561 11.89 10.88 43.63
CA PHE A 561 13.24 11.17 43.17
C PHE A 561 14.21 10.09 43.64
N TRP A 562 14.78 9.38 42.68
CA TRP A 562 15.63 8.21 42.90
C TRP A 562 17.10 8.56 42.70
N THR A 563 17.91 8.41 43.75
CA THR A 563 19.36 8.54 43.69
C THR A 563 20.02 7.19 43.40
N ASP A 564 21.28 7.16 42.96
CA ASP A 564 22.00 5.89 42.76
C ASP A 564 21.94 5.00 44.01
N GLU A 565 22.05 5.61 45.21
CA GLU A 565 21.91 4.93 46.49
C GLU A 565 20.49 4.39 46.75
N SER A 566 19.46 5.22 46.56
CA SER A 566 18.08 4.77 46.81
C SER A 566 17.57 3.78 45.77
N SER A 567 18.02 3.91 44.52
CA SER A 567 17.79 2.96 43.43
C SER A 567 18.39 1.59 43.74
N ARG A 568 19.66 1.52 44.16
CA ARG A 568 20.29 0.25 44.53
C ARG A 568 19.59 -0.39 45.74
N ARG A 569 19.27 0.40 46.77
CA ARG A 569 18.55 -0.09 47.95
C ARG A 569 17.15 -0.61 47.60
N PHE A 570 16.47 0.03 46.65
CA PHE A 570 15.17 -0.43 46.17
C PHE A 570 15.27 -1.80 45.48
N ILE A 571 16.27 -2.01 44.61
CA ILE A 571 16.54 -3.33 44.02
C ILE A 571 16.86 -4.35 45.11
N GLU A 572 17.74 -4.02 46.05
CA GLU A 572 18.10 -4.92 47.17
C GLU A 572 16.88 -5.31 48.03
N THR A 573 15.93 -4.41 48.22
CA THR A 573 14.77 -4.64 49.09
C THR A 573 13.65 -5.42 48.39
N HIS A 574 13.43 -5.16 47.10
CA HIS A 574 12.25 -5.68 46.38
C HIS A 574 12.57 -6.70 45.28
N PHE A 575 13.81 -6.74 44.81
CA PHE A 575 14.28 -7.54 43.67
C PHE A 575 15.72 -8.04 43.93
N ASP A 576 15.96 -8.58 45.13
CA ASP A 576 17.27 -9.06 45.60
C ASP A 576 17.97 -10.00 44.61
N TRP A 577 17.21 -10.84 43.91
CA TRP A 577 17.68 -11.74 42.85
C TRP A 577 18.37 -11.00 41.69
N PHE A 578 17.99 -9.75 41.41
CA PHE A 578 18.55 -8.95 40.33
C PHE A 578 19.75 -8.11 40.78
N LEU A 579 19.95 -7.94 42.09
CA LEU A 579 21.02 -7.10 42.65
C LEU A 579 22.42 -7.47 42.12
N PRO A 580 22.81 -8.76 41.97
CA PRO A 580 24.10 -9.11 41.38
C PRO A 580 24.27 -8.62 39.93
N THR A 581 23.20 -8.68 39.12
CA THR A 581 23.22 -8.19 37.73
C THR A 581 23.29 -6.67 37.71
N TYR A 582 22.51 -6.00 38.57
CA TYR A 582 22.47 -4.55 38.69
C TYR A 582 23.84 -3.96 39.08
N ASP A 583 24.53 -4.57 40.04
CA ASP A 583 25.86 -4.17 40.49
C ASP A 583 26.95 -4.49 39.46
N ALA A 584 26.77 -5.55 38.65
CA ALA A 584 27.72 -5.95 37.61
C ALA A 584 27.74 -5.00 36.39
N TYR A 585 26.73 -4.16 36.20
CA TYR A 585 26.71 -3.24 35.05
C TYR A 585 27.94 -2.32 35.03
N PRO A 586 28.72 -2.29 33.93
CA PRO A 586 29.94 -1.48 33.86
C PRO A 586 29.66 0.03 33.84
N TYR A 587 28.47 0.46 33.40
CA TYR A 587 28.14 1.88 33.26
C TYR A 587 26.95 2.29 34.12
N SER A 588 27.04 3.43 34.82
CA SER A 588 25.94 3.94 35.64
C SER A 588 24.66 4.22 34.86
N ILE A 589 24.76 4.51 33.56
CA ILE A 589 23.58 4.70 32.71
C ILE A 589 22.80 3.39 32.51
N GLN A 590 23.45 2.22 32.50
CA GLN A 590 22.73 0.94 32.46
C GLN A 590 21.92 0.71 33.74
N ARG A 591 22.46 1.14 34.89
CA ARG A 591 21.73 1.12 36.16
C ARG A 591 20.52 2.07 36.17
N ALA A 592 20.66 3.26 35.58
CA ALA A 592 19.56 4.22 35.42
C ALA A 592 18.48 3.73 34.42
N ASP A 593 18.90 3.06 33.36
CA ASP A 593 18.01 2.41 32.39
C ASP A 593 17.32 1.17 32.97
N ALA A 594 18.00 0.37 33.79
CA ALA A 594 17.39 -0.79 34.40
C ALA A 594 16.38 -0.39 35.49
N ILE A 595 16.75 0.54 36.37
CA ILE A 595 15.92 0.88 37.54
C ILE A 595 14.54 1.42 37.13
N ARG A 596 14.42 2.16 36.02
CA ARG A 596 13.13 2.72 35.58
C ARG A 596 12.10 1.62 35.27
N TYR A 597 12.54 0.46 34.76
CA TYR A 597 11.65 -0.68 34.50
C TYR A 597 11.15 -1.32 35.80
N PHE A 598 12.02 -1.47 36.81
CA PHE A 598 11.64 -2.01 38.11
C PHE A 598 10.76 -1.07 38.92
N ILE A 599 10.99 0.25 38.84
CA ILE A 599 10.14 1.26 39.48
C ILE A 599 8.74 1.20 38.88
N LEU A 600 8.61 1.23 37.55
CA LEU A 600 7.32 1.14 36.87
C LEU A 600 6.63 -0.20 37.12
N TRP A 601 7.38 -1.31 37.22
CA TRP A 601 6.84 -2.60 37.61
C TRP A 601 6.21 -2.54 39.01
N HIS A 602 6.89 -1.96 40.00
CA HIS A 602 6.44 -1.97 41.39
C HIS A 602 5.37 -0.91 41.69
N TYR A 603 5.60 0.34 41.30
CA TYR A 603 4.76 1.48 41.65
C TYR A 603 3.80 1.91 40.53
N GLY A 604 4.04 1.50 39.28
CA GLY A 604 3.40 2.12 38.12
C GLY A 604 3.83 3.58 37.96
N GLY A 605 2.96 4.41 37.38
CA GLY A 605 3.17 5.86 37.25
C GLY A 605 3.86 6.25 35.95
N VAL A 606 4.40 7.47 35.91
CA VAL A 606 5.09 8.06 34.77
C VAL A 606 6.56 8.28 35.12
N TYR A 607 7.45 7.60 34.43
CA TYR A 607 8.89 7.84 34.48
C TYR A 607 9.28 8.92 33.47
N ILE A 608 10.08 9.90 33.90
CA ILE A 608 10.53 11.04 33.09
C ILE A 608 12.02 11.31 33.34
N ASP A 609 12.85 11.32 32.29
CA ASP A 609 14.26 11.73 32.40
C ASP A 609 14.41 13.22 32.75
N MET A 610 15.57 13.59 33.29
CA MET A 610 15.80 14.94 33.83
C MET A 610 15.81 16.05 32.77
N ASP A 611 16.12 15.71 31.53
CA ASP A 611 16.10 16.61 30.37
C ASP A 611 14.74 16.73 29.69
N ILE A 612 13.71 16.03 30.20
CA ILE A 612 12.34 16.11 29.69
C ILE A 612 11.50 17.08 30.55
N ALA A 613 10.96 18.09 29.88
CA ALA A 613 9.98 19.04 30.39
C ALA A 613 8.56 18.58 30.08
N CYS A 614 7.59 19.01 30.89
CA CYS A 614 6.18 18.90 30.57
C CYS A 614 5.70 20.24 30.00
N ARG A 615 4.98 20.18 28.88
CA ARG A 615 4.30 21.33 28.25
C ARG A 615 2.79 21.30 28.53
N ARG A 616 2.25 20.15 29.00
CA ARG A 616 0.84 19.94 29.31
C ARG A 616 0.63 19.07 30.57
N PRO A 617 -0.57 19.11 31.19
CA PRO A 617 -0.98 18.12 32.19
C PRO A 617 -1.01 16.71 31.60
N LEU A 618 -0.61 15.71 32.40
CA LEU A 618 -0.48 14.32 31.96
C LEU A 618 -1.75 13.50 32.12
N ASP A 619 -2.81 14.04 32.74
CA ASP A 619 -4.07 13.34 33.03
C ASP A 619 -4.68 12.65 31.80
N PRO A 620 -4.70 13.24 30.59
CA PRO A 620 -5.21 12.56 29.39
C PRO A 620 -4.43 11.29 28.99
N LEU A 621 -3.22 11.10 29.52
CA LEU A 621 -2.39 9.92 29.26
C LEU A 621 -2.56 8.84 30.35
N LEU A 622 -3.34 9.08 31.40
CA LEU A 622 -3.56 8.10 32.48
C LEU A 622 -4.60 7.03 32.15
N ASP A 623 -5.44 7.26 31.14
CA ASP A 623 -6.49 6.34 30.69
C ASP A 623 -5.92 5.08 30.01
N PHE A 624 -4.63 5.09 29.66
CA PHE A 624 -3.92 3.95 29.08
C PHE A 624 -3.28 3.09 30.17
N SER A 625 -3.02 1.82 29.87
CA SER A 625 -2.41 0.89 30.84
C SER A 625 -0.89 0.82 30.79
N ALA A 626 -0.29 1.09 29.62
CA ALA A 626 1.13 1.41 29.48
C ALA A 626 1.36 2.22 28.20
N TRP A 627 2.34 3.12 28.21
CA TRP A 627 2.74 3.85 27.01
C TRP A 627 4.21 4.28 26.96
N MET A 628 4.71 4.50 25.74
CA MET A 628 6.07 4.97 25.46
C MET A 628 6.12 5.75 24.13
N PRO A 629 6.99 6.77 23.99
CA PRO A 629 7.07 7.58 22.79
C PRO A 629 7.82 6.89 21.66
N LYS A 630 7.34 7.07 20.42
CA LYS A 630 8.06 6.68 19.20
C LYS A 630 9.30 7.55 19.03
N THR A 631 10.45 6.91 18.81
CA THR A 631 11.72 7.59 18.54
C THR A 631 12.21 7.35 17.11
N GLN A 632 13.10 8.23 16.63
CA GLN A 632 13.71 8.18 15.30
C GLN A 632 15.21 7.82 15.45
N PRO A 633 15.82 7.02 14.56
CA PRO A 633 15.26 6.45 13.32
C PRO A 633 14.44 5.17 13.50
N TYR A 634 14.47 4.52 14.67
CA TYR A 634 13.74 3.27 14.92
C TYR A 634 13.27 3.15 16.38
N GLY A 635 12.11 2.52 16.57
CA GLY A 635 11.66 2.01 17.87
C GLY A 635 10.98 3.04 18.77
N VAL A 636 11.16 2.84 20.07
CA VAL A 636 10.59 3.68 21.15
C VAL A 636 11.68 4.16 22.09
N SER A 637 11.49 5.32 22.70
CA SER A 637 12.42 5.83 23.70
C SER A 637 12.12 5.27 25.09
N ASN A 638 13.17 5.09 25.90
CA ASN A 638 13.05 4.71 27.30
C ASN A 638 13.22 5.90 28.26
N ASP A 639 13.48 7.11 27.76
CA ASP A 639 13.59 8.37 28.54
C ASP A 639 12.26 8.84 29.15
N LEU A 640 11.15 8.33 28.62
CA LEU A 640 9.82 8.66 29.05
C LEU A 640 8.93 7.43 28.87
N MET A 641 8.33 6.95 29.96
CA MET A 641 7.51 5.74 29.94
C MET A 641 6.44 5.81 31.03
N ALA A 642 5.32 5.13 30.85
CA ALA A 642 4.34 4.99 31.92
C ALA A 642 3.67 3.62 31.90
N SER A 643 3.22 3.17 33.08
CA SER A 643 2.41 1.97 33.21
C SER A 643 1.59 1.92 34.47
N THR A 644 0.57 1.07 34.49
CA THR A 644 -0.01 0.57 35.72
C THR A 644 1.01 -0.28 36.49
N PRO A 645 0.87 -0.40 37.82
CA PRO A 645 1.68 -1.32 38.61
C PRO A 645 1.47 -2.75 38.11
N GLY A 646 2.53 -3.54 37.98
CA GLY A 646 2.42 -4.93 37.55
C GLY A 646 2.08 -5.15 36.06
N HIS A 647 2.17 -4.12 35.21
CA HIS A 647 1.83 -4.27 33.79
C HIS A 647 2.67 -5.39 33.12
N PRO A 648 2.04 -6.41 32.48
CA PRO A 648 2.74 -7.61 32.00
C PRO A 648 3.93 -7.34 31.08
N PHE A 649 3.81 -6.36 30.18
CA PHE A 649 4.91 -5.94 29.31
C PHE A 649 6.09 -5.36 30.09
N ILE A 650 5.85 -4.51 31.10
CA ILE A 650 6.91 -3.91 31.91
C ILE A 650 7.57 -4.96 32.80
N THR A 651 6.79 -5.91 33.31
CA THR A 651 7.33 -7.09 34.03
C THR A 651 8.23 -7.93 33.12
N LYS A 652 7.80 -8.24 31.90
CA LYS A 652 8.64 -8.94 30.91
C LYS A 652 9.92 -8.15 30.61
N LEU A 653 9.81 -6.83 30.46
CA LEU A 653 10.94 -5.95 30.21
C LEU A 653 11.95 -5.95 31.37
N ALA A 654 11.50 -5.94 32.62
CA ALA A 654 12.38 -6.04 33.78
C ALA A 654 13.03 -7.43 33.90
N LEU A 655 12.26 -8.51 33.71
CA LEU A 655 12.75 -9.89 33.80
C LEU A 655 13.77 -10.22 32.70
N SER A 656 13.56 -9.73 31.48
CA SER A 656 14.41 -10.06 30.34
C SER A 656 15.79 -9.37 30.39
N LEU A 657 16.01 -8.42 31.31
CA LEU A 657 17.30 -7.73 31.46
C LEU A 657 18.41 -8.70 31.88
N HIS A 658 18.07 -9.73 32.66
CA HIS A 658 19.03 -10.74 33.10
C HIS A 658 19.69 -11.47 31.92
N ASP A 659 18.93 -11.70 30.83
CA ASP A 659 19.40 -12.38 29.64
C ASP A 659 20.12 -11.45 28.64
N HIS A 660 20.22 -10.15 28.95
CA HIS A 660 20.72 -9.10 28.04
C HIS A 660 21.88 -8.29 28.66
N ASP A 661 22.81 -8.95 29.35
CA ASP A 661 23.95 -8.32 30.05
C ASP A 661 25.26 -8.23 29.22
N GLY A 662 25.20 -8.50 27.92
CA GLY A 662 26.37 -8.58 27.03
C GLY A 662 27.20 -7.29 26.91
N PHE A 663 28.52 -7.43 26.76
CA PHE A 663 29.45 -6.30 26.58
C PHE A 663 29.83 -6.10 25.10
N TYR A 664 29.72 -4.87 24.59
CA TYR A 664 30.05 -4.50 23.21
C TYR A 664 31.25 -3.55 23.14
N LEU A 665 31.87 -3.44 21.95
CA LEU A 665 33.11 -2.67 21.72
C LEU A 665 33.02 -1.16 22.04
N SER A 666 31.83 -0.61 22.25
CA SER A 666 31.60 0.79 22.60
C SER A 666 30.63 0.92 23.78
N LYS A 667 30.88 1.91 24.65
CA LYS A 667 29.96 2.28 25.74
C LYS A 667 28.56 2.58 25.19
N TYR A 668 28.45 3.41 24.15
CA TYR A 668 27.19 3.75 23.51
C TYR A 668 26.41 2.51 23.05
N ILE A 669 27.06 1.63 22.29
CA ILE A 669 26.43 0.41 21.75
C ILE A 669 26.01 -0.53 22.88
N THR A 670 26.87 -0.70 23.89
CA THR A 670 26.57 -1.55 25.04
C THR A 670 25.31 -1.08 25.75
N VAL A 671 25.24 0.20 26.11
CA VAL A 671 24.07 0.77 26.81
C VAL A 671 22.82 0.65 25.94
N PHE A 672 22.91 1.04 24.66
CA PHE A 672 21.77 1.09 23.75
C PHE A 672 21.07 -0.26 23.56
N PHE A 673 21.83 -1.36 23.49
CA PHE A 673 21.32 -2.71 23.23
C PHE A 673 21.07 -3.59 24.47
N THR A 674 21.65 -3.25 25.62
CA THR A 674 21.47 -4.06 26.86
C THR A 674 20.34 -3.56 27.73
N THR A 675 20.27 -2.24 27.94
CA THR A 675 19.29 -1.62 28.85
C THR A 675 18.53 -0.47 28.21
N GLY A 676 19.03 0.06 27.10
CA GLY A 676 18.55 1.28 26.45
C GLY A 676 17.39 1.12 25.46
N PRO A 677 17.17 2.12 24.58
CA PRO A 677 16.06 2.14 23.62
C PRO A 677 15.97 0.92 22.68
N MET A 678 17.09 0.35 22.23
CA MET A 678 17.05 -0.83 21.35
C MET A 678 16.68 -2.11 22.07
N TYR A 679 17.13 -2.25 23.33
CA TYR A 679 16.67 -3.32 24.20
C TYR A 679 15.14 -3.26 24.35
N LEU A 680 14.62 -2.10 24.77
CA LEU A 680 13.18 -1.86 24.90
C LEU A 680 12.42 -2.18 23.61
N SER A 681 12.90 -1.65 22.49
CA SER A 681 12.27 -1.83 21.17
C SER A 681 12.27 -3.29 20.70
N SER A 682 13.33 -4.05 21.01
CA SER A 682 13.42 -5.48 20.71
C SER A 682 12.37 -6.28 21.49
N ILE A 683 12.28 -6.08 22.80
CA ILE A 683 11.30 -6.75 23.67
C ILE A 683 9.87 -6.37 23.29
N LEU A 684 9.62 -5.10 22.95
CA LEU A 684 8.32 -4.61 22.47
C LEU A 684 7.92 -5.27 21.15
N THR A 685 8.87 -5.45 20.22
CA THR A 685 8.61 -6.14 18.95
C THR A 685 8.26 -7.61 19.19
N GLU A 686 8.96 -8.29 20.11
CA GLU A 686 8.62 -9.66 20.51
C GLU A 686 7.23 -9.74 21.17
N TRP A 687 6.90 -8.77 22.02
CA TRP A 687 5.60 -8.66 22.68
C TRP A 687 4.46 -8.59 21.66
N PHE A 688 4.52 -7.65 20.71
CA PHE A 688 3.48 -7.52 19.68
C PHE A 688 3.42 -8.72 18.76
N ARG A 689 4.56 -9.34 18.42
CA ARG A 689 4.57 -10.57 17.61
C ARG A 689 3.87 -11.74 18.31
N LYS A 690 4.09 -11.92 19.62
CA LYS A 690 3.44 -12.97 20.40
C LYS A 690 1.94 -12.74 20.52
N VAL A 691 1.52 -11.49 20.69
CA VAL A 691 0.11 -11.10 20.69
C VAL A 691 -0.56 -11.41 19.36
N GLN A 692 0.04 -10.99 18.24
CA GLN A 692 -0.53 -11.16 16.91
C GLN A 692 -0.68 -12.63 16.47
N ASN A 693 0.17 -13.51 17.01
CA ASN A 693 0.18 -14.94 16.67
C ASN A 693 -0.47 -15.85 17.74
N GLY A 694 -1.00 -15.27 18.83
CA GLY A 694 -1.68 -16.01 19.89
C GLY A 694 -3.10 -16.44 19.51
N PRO A 695 -3.70 -17.40 20.24
CA PRO A 695 -5.07 -17.82 20.00
C PRO A 695 -6.06 -16.70 20.36
N GLY A 696 -6.47 -15.88 19.39
CA GLY A 696 -7.70 -15.06 19.39
C GLY A 696 -7.94 -14.06 20.53
N GLU A 697 -7.06 -13.93 21.52
CA GLU A 697 -7.23 -12.98 22.62
C GLU A 697 -6.80 -11.57 22.18
N GLU A 698 -7.78 -10.71 21.94
CA GLU A 698 -7.60 -9.27 21.77
C GLU A 698 -6.92 -8.70 23.04
N ILE A 699 -5.82 -7.93 22.91
CA ILE A 699 -5.26 -7.26 24.10
C ILE A 699 -6.25 -6.19 24.55
N THR A 700 -7.06 -6.56 25.52
CA THR A 700 -7.96 -5.63 26.20
C THR A 700 -7.20 -4.91 27.31
N MET A 701 -7.62 -3.69 27.62
CA MET A 701 -7.21 -3.02 28.85
C MET A 701 -7.48 -3.96 30.03
N PRO A 702 -6.54 -4.17 30.96
CA PRO A 702 -5.40 -3.30 31.30
C PRO A 702 -4.02 -3.79 30.79
N HIS A 703 -3.95 -4.58 29.71
CA HIS A 703 -2.69 -5.18 29.25
C HIS A 703 -2.12 -4.56 27.97
N SER A 704 -2.74 -3.48 27.47
CA SER A 704 -2.40 -2.86 26.21
C SER A 704 -1.23 -1.88 26.33
N VAL A 705 -0.30 -1.96 25.37
CA VAL A 705 0.82 -1.02 25.26
C VAL A 705 0.53 -0.05 24.12
N ALA A 706 0.52 1.23 24.45
CA ALA A 706 0.27 2.32 23.53
C ALA A 706 1.56 3.06 23.14
N ILE A 707 1.71 3.42 21.86
CA ILE A 707 2.88 4.15 21.37
C ILE A 707 2.49 5.60 21.12
N LEU A 708 3.12 6.56 21.83
CA LEU A 708 2.87 7.98 21.56
C LEU A 708 3.53 8.37 20.24
N PRO A 709 2.79 8.99 19.31
CA PRO A 709 3.35 9.50 18.07
C PRO A 709 4.31 10.67 18.35
N SER A 710 5.29 10.89 17.46
CA SER A 710 6.34 11.90 17.66
C SER A 710 5.80 13.32 17.87
N MET A 711 4.65 13.66 17.27
CA MET A 711 3.94 14.94 17.47
C MET A 711 3.45 15.18 18.90
N MET A 712 3.23 14.12 19.69
CA MET A 712 2.84 14.21 21.10
C MET A 712 4.04 14.20 22.04
N TYR A 713 5.22 13.89 21.53
CA TYR A 713 6.44 13.76 22.31
C TYR A 713 7.23 15.08 22.35
N ASP A 714 7.92 15.50 21.28
CA ASP A 714 8.72 16.75 21.30
C ASP A 714 8.79 17.52 19.97
N THR A 715 8.27 16.99 18.86
CA THR A 715 8.53 17.60 17.54
C THR A 715 7.80 18.92 17.29
N THR A 716 6.89 19.35 18.17
CA THR A 716 6.02 20.51 17.96
C THR A 716 5.82 21.31 19.24
N ALA A 717 5.44 22.58 19.13
CA ALA A 717 5.18 23.45 20.30
C ALA A 717 3.97 23.00 21.15
N TYR A 718 3.15 22.07 20.65
CA TYR A 718 1.91 21.58 21.27
C TYR A 718 2.00 20.12 21.74
N SER A 719 3.20 19.52 21.74
CA SER A 719 3.46 18.22 22.34
C SER A 719 3.21 18.21 23.85
N PHE A 720 3.06 17.04 24.46
CA PHE A 720 2.99 16.93 25.92
C PHE A 720 4.34 17.22 26.58
N PHE A 721 5.44 16.97 25.89
CA PHE A 721 6.79 17.05 26.44
C PHE A 721 7.70 17.98 25.63
N GLY A 722 8.85 18.33 26.20
CA GLY A 722 9.89 19.09 25.52
C GLY A 722 11.29 18.69 25.97
N HIS A 723 12.29 18.72 25.09
CA HIS A 723 13.67 18.43 25.49
C HIS A 723 14.47 19.70 25.84
N ALA A 724 15.17 19.65 26.96
CA ALA A 724 16.36 20.46 27.20
C ALA A 724 17.61 19.72 26.71
N PRO A 725 18.76 20.40 26.54
CA PRO A 725 20.03 19.73 26.28
C PRO A 725 20.33 18.68 27.36
N GLY A 726 20.34 17.40 26.95
CA GLY A 726 20.75 16.27 27.78
C GLY A 726 22.27 16.23 27.94
N SER A 727 22.78 15.47 28.92
CA SER A 727 24.23 15.35 29.16
C SER A 727 24.77 13.93 28.93
N THR A 728 23.89 12.96 28.64
CA THR A 728 24.25 11.53 28.71
C THR A 728 24.67 10.92 27.36
N TRP A 729 24.35 11.59 26.25
CA TRP A 729 24.58 11.10 24.88
C TRP A 729 25.55 11.96 24.05
N HIS A 730 26.44 12.72 24.68
CA HIS A 730 27.35 13.66 24.00
C HIS A 730 28.83 13.33 24.20
N GLY A 731 29.23 12.11 23.79
CA GLY A 731 30.63 11.66 23.78
C GLY A 731 31.24 11.56 22.38
N ASN A 732 32.57 11.43 22.31
CA ASN A 732 33.31 11.22 21.06
C ASN A 732 32.90 9.93 20.32
N ASP A 733 32.39 8.95 21.06
CA ASP A 733 31.82 7.69 20.56
C ASP A 733 30.49 7.90 19.83
N VAL A 734 29.64 8.83 20.27
CA VAL A 734 28.40 9.21 19.58
C VAL A 734 28.69 9.94 18.27
N ALA A 735 29.69 10.82 18.27
CA ALA A 735 30.17 11.46 17.03
C ALA A 735 30.72 10.41 16.05
N ALA A 736 31.49 9.42 16.54
CA ALA A 736 32.02 8.34 15.71
C ALA A 736 30.91 7.42 15.15
N VAL A 737 29.93 7.02 15.96
CA VAL A 737 28.78 6.22 15.51
C VAL A 737 27.89 7.02 14.55
N SER A 738 27.64 8.30 14.82
CA SER A 738 26.87 9.18 13.92
C SER A 738 27.60 9.40 12.59
N TYR A 739 28.93 9.51 12.63
CA TYR A 739 29.76 9.61 11.43
C TYR A 739 29.73 8.31 10.62
N VAL A 740 29.89 7.15 11.27
CA VAL A 740 29.77 5.83 10.62
C VAL A 740 28.36 5.62 10.04
N TYR A 741 27.32 6.06 10.73
CA TYR A 741 25.94 5.98 10.23
C TYR A 741 25.72 6.87 9.00
N LYS A 742 26.15 8.15 9.06
CA LYS A 742 26.06 9.08 7.92
C LYS A 742 26.91 8.65 6.73
N HIS A 743 27.98 7.90 6.99
CA HIS A 743 28.92 7.41 5.98
C HIS A 743 28.95 5.87 5.91
N TRP A 744 27.80 5.22 6.10
CA TRP A 744 27.74 3.75 6.23
C TRP A 744 28.24 3.02 4.98
N ARG A 745 27.99 3.58 3.79
CA ARG A 745 28.48 3.01 2.52
C ARG A 745 30.00 3.12 2.44
N GLU A 746 30.57 4.26 2.79
CA GLU A 746 32.00 4.54 2.77
C GLU A 746 32.75 3.72 3.83
N PHE A 747 32.16 3.55 5.00
CA PHE A 747 32.68 2.69 6.05
C PHE A 747 32.72 1.23 5.61
N CYS A 748 31.62 0.70 5.05
CA CYS A 748 31.58 -0.66 4.49
C CYS A 748 32.61 -0.86 3.39
N LEU A 749 32.75 0.10 2.46
CA LEU A 749 33.76 0.07 1.41
C LEU A 749 35.18 0.11 1.99
N GLY A 750 35.41 0.89 3.04
CA GLY A 750 36.67 0.96 3.76
C GLY A 750 37.04 -0.36 4.45
N VAL A 751 36.08 -1.03 5.09
CA VAL A 751 36.28 -2.35 5.71
C VAL A 751 36.60 -3.42 4.65
N VAL A 752 35.91 -3.40 3.51
CA VAL A 752 36.21 -4.30 2.39
C VAL A 752 37.61 -4.02 1.82
N ALA A 753 37.97 -2.75 1.62
CA ALA A 753 39.30 -2.36 1.16
C ALA A 753 40.40 -2.76 2.14
N LEU A 754 40.18 -2.61 3.44
CA LEU A 754 41.10 -3.05 4.49
C LEU A 754 41.24 -4.58 4.51
N GLY A 755 40.13 -5.31 4.36
CA GLY A 755 40.13 -6.77 4.21
C GLY A 755 40.94 -7.23 2.99
N LEU A 756 40.75 -6.58 1.84
CA LEU A 756 41.53 -6.83 0.62
C LEU A 756 43.01 -6.47 0.80
N LEU A 757 43.33 -5.39 1.52
CA LEU A 757 44.71 -5.00 1.82
C LEU A 757 45.40 -6.04 2.72
N VAL A 758 44.74 -6.49 3.79
CA VAL A 758 45.25 -7.53 4.69
C VAL A 758 45.43 -8.84 3.94
N LEU A 759 44.48 -9.22 3.09
CA LEU A 759 44.58 -10.39 2.23
C LEU A 759 45.76 -10.26 1.25
N THR A 760 45.97 -9.08 0.67
CA THR A 760 47.10 -8.80 -0.23
C THR A 760 48.44 -8.87 0.50
N ILE A 761 48.55 -8.30 1.70
CA ILE A 761 49.75 -8.39 2.56
C ILE A 761 50.01 -9.84 2.96
N TYR A 762 48.97 -10.61 3.27
CA TYR A 762 49.06 -12.03 3.57
C TYR A 762 49.56 -12.81 2.36
N ILE A 763 48.97 -12.61 1.17
CA ILE A 763 49.41 -13.22 -0.09
C ILE A 763 50.85 -12.85 -0.42
N LEU A 764 51.25 -11.58 -0.23
CA LEU A 764 52.62 -11.12 -0.45
C LEU A 764 53.60 -11.75 0.56
N ARG A 765 53.22 -11.91 1.83
CA ARG A 765 54.03 -12.65 2.83
C ARG A 765 54.16 -14.13 2.49
N VAL A 766 53.08 -14.77 2.02
CA VAL A 766 53.09 -16.17 1.57
C VAL A 766 53.95 -16.33 0.31
N ARG A 767 53.86 -15.40 -0.66
CA ARG A 767 54.73 -15.36 -1.84
C ARG A 767 56.19 -15.11 -1.50
N ARG A 768 56.50 -14.20 -0.55
CA ARG A 768 57.88 -13.97 -0.07
C ARG A 768 58.46 -15.19 0.64
N ARG A 769 57.62 -15.94 1.38
CA ARG A 769 58.01 -17.24 1.95
C ARG A 769 58.26 -18.26 0.84
N ARG A 770 57.39 -18.40 -0.15
CA ARG A 770 57.59 -19.31 -1.30
C ARG A 770 58.86 -18.99 -2.10
N SER A 771 59.14 -17.72 -2.40
CA SER A 771 60.36 -17.30 -3.11
C SER A 771 61.65 -17.60 -2.33
N LYS A 772 61.62 -17.53 -1.00
CA LYS A 772 62.74 -18.03 -0.16
C LYS A 772 62.92 -19.54 -0.24
N TYR A 773 61.85 -20.32 -0.40
CA TYR A 773 61.95 -21.78 -0.59
C TYR A 773 62.45 -22.15 -1.99
N THR A 774 62.06 -21.41 -3.04
CA THR A 774 62.55 -21.65 -4.41
C THR A 774 64.06 -21.36 -4.52
N LEU A 775 64.54 -20.29 -3.88
CA LEU A 775 65.99 -19.98 -3.79
C LEU A 775 66.80 -20.98 -2.96
N ILE A 776 66.16 -21.76 -2.07
CA ILE A 776 66.82 -22.83 -1.30
C ILE A 776 66.84 -24.13 -2.12
N LEU A 777 65.80 -24.39 -2.92
CA LEU A 777 65.72 -25.57 -3.79
C LEU A 777 66.66 -25.44 -5.01
N ASP A 778 66.73 -24.28 -5.67
CA ASP A 778 67.67 -24.04 -6.78
C ASP A 778 69.14 -24.18 -6.31
N ARG A 779 69.42 -23.86 -5.04
CA ARG A 779 70.76 -24.01 -4.45
C ARG A 779 71.09 -25.45 -4.05
N GLN A 780 70.08 -26.29 -3.81
CA GLN A 780 70.27 -27.72 -3.56
C GLN A 780 70.41 -28.52 -4.87
N ASP A 781 69.75 -28.10 -5.95
CA ASP A 781 69.91 -28.73 -7.26
C ASP A 781 71.27 -28.41 -7.92
N GLU A 782 71.87 -27.23 -7.64
CA GLU A 782 73.27 -26.95 -8.04
C GLU A 782 74.30 -27.78 -7.26
N GLU A 783 74.03 -28.15 -6.00
CA GLU A 783 74.92 -29.03 -5.21
C GLU A 783 74.72 -30.52 -5.52
N ALA A 784 73.57 -30.93 -6.06
CA ALA A 784 73.27 -32.31 -6.43
C ALA A 784 73.76 -32.72 -7.84
N GLY A 785 74.23 -31.77 -8.65
CA GLY A 785 74.80 -32.02 -10.00
C GLY A 785 76.28 -32.42 -10.01
N HIS A 786 76.93 -32.50 -8.85
CA HIS A 786 78.31 -32.95 -8.68
C HIS A 786 78.40 -34.15 -7.73
N PHE A 787 77.71 -35.25 -8.06
CA PHE A 787 78.06 -36.60 -7.59
C PHE A 787 77.69 -37.66 -8.62
#